data_AF-A0A976IFU8-F1
#
_entry.id   AF-A0A976IFU8-F1
#
_cell.length_a   1.000
_cell.length_b   1.000
_cell.length_c   1.000
_cell.angle_alpha   90.00
_cell.angle_beta   90.00
_cell.angle_gamma   90.00
#
_symmetry.space_group_name_H-M   'P 1'
#
loop_
_entity.id
_entity.type
_entity.pdbx_description
1 polymer ?
#
loop_
_entity_poly.entity_id
_entity_poly.type
_entity_poly.pdbx_seq_one_letter_code
_entity_poly.pdbx_strand_id
1 'polypeptide(L)'
;MAPSQVTLEAWLASTRRLLSIEQEEEVHTMRKELAQLNDTENPNVLTHLTLSHYSTGLFGRTLLQFSFPSIYLRHAKVHHMTVGDLVQIRLQATILGTGIVSRLEEHTISVAVNSDHDDVDEAKLVAAKANITLDRLVNNATYNKLTNALDQLTKSEFGAAQAVIDVVFSENQPTWETPVREITPFTIGLNKSQVEAVQFALASQDLALIHGPPGTGKTTTVIEFLLQAVCTCHYKVLVCAPSNIAVDNVLAKFANKCVEFGKIVPIVRVGHPARVVSSIVKYCFDARIQEADGTKIVRDIRRETKHLQRKLHTLRDSSERKQLRRELKSNRKDIREREQRVAREIVQQSRVVFATNVGAATTVLRDVTFDVVVIDEAAQALEIACWVPILKAKRCVLAGDHLQLPPTIKSKVAATNGLDVTLFDRMTHLERMQPVIKLLDTQYRMHEDISAWSSRAMYKGELKDFEYVAKRKLHELPHVSIPCDDRVLNATLLLIDTAGCLLEEDDQVDLKELVHSRSNNGEARIVAQHVSALLTAGVREEEIAVITPYSKQVEVLKALLRNQYPELEIRSVDGFQGCEKEAVVMSLVRSNKSRQVGFLADDRRMNVAMTRAKRHIAIVCDTETISTHSFLASIVEHFEELGEYQSAQEYLDNEIVRGSLDGEAIQNQRSSVCCNVTNVKKVVSRPLRKRNAKSRGESALQAKTESFHAIPSSEKSSDEEVMEDNVVAVPSVFQLLNVDSEDESDQKNQSDQDEVKLNDFVVEKLHFEKLSNKPVTKVKKKKKKMKKNSAKTAISGEQEQQDEWEYLTYEAALSSQCAYQHPSRCKKSVVLLGSICKFCKLKFCYDHVQQEVHGCGKAVRTFERAAFLSRPKDLTTKRLTSDKRTVLQKKLQATVSAKTASRTIKSKEK
;
A
#
# COMPACT_ATOMS: atom_id res chain seq x y z
N MET A 1 34.67 6.87 -9.28
CA MET A 1 35.59 7.65 -8.41
C MET A 1 34.94 7.74 -7.05
N ALA A 2 35.67 7.50 -5.96
CA ALA A 2 35.14 7.77 -4.63
C ALA A 2 34.83 9.28 -4.52
N PRO A 3 33.65 9.69 -4.01
CA PRO A 3 33.32 11.10 -3.86
C PRO A 3 34.27 11.74 -2.84
N SER A 4 35.20 12.57 -3.34
CA SER A 4 36.07 13.38 -2.49
C SER A 4 35.22 14.29 -1.60
N GLN A 5 35.70 14.60 -0.39
CA GLN A 5 34.98 15.48 0.53
C GLN A 5 34.64 16.82 -0.14
N VAL A 6 33.34 17.13 -0.19
CA VAL A 6 32.81 18.35 -0.83
C VAL A 6 32.52 19.36 0.26
N THR A 7 33.03 20.59 0.12
CA THR A 7 32.69 21.69 1.03
C THR A 7 31.21 22.05 0.89
N LEU A 8 30.60 22.56 1.97
CA LEU A 8 29.19 22.99 1.94
C LEU A 8 28.92 23.98 0.79
N GLU A 9 29.83 24.92 0.55
CA GLU A 9 29.73 25.95 -0.50
C GLU A 9 29.73 25.34 -1.91
N ALA A 10 30.66 24.42 -2.19
CA ALA A 10 30.74 23.72 -3.47
C ALA A 10 29.51 22.82 -3.70
N TRP A 11 29.05 22.14 -2.64
CA TRP A 11 27.84 21.32 -2.67
C TRP A 11 26.58 22.16 -2.92
N LEU A 12 26.44 23.32 -2.26
CA LEU A 12 25.32 24.24 -2.46
C LEU A 12 25.29 24.80 -3.88
N ALA A 13 26.44 25.20 -4.42
CA ALA A 13 26.55 25.72 -5.79
C ALA A 13 26.18 24.65 -6.84
N SER A 14 26.71 23.44 -6.69
CA SER A 14 26.38 22.31 -7.57
C SER A 14 24.90 21.94 -7.47
N THR A 15 24.40 21.70 -6.26
CA THR A 15 23.02 21.25 -6.02
C THR A 15 22.00 22.27 -6.51
N ARG A 16 22.23 23.58 -6.32
CA ARG A 16 21.32 24.63 -6.83
C ARG A 16 21.26 24.61 -8.37
N ARG A 17 22.38 24.37 -9.06
CA ARG A 17 22.43 24.22 -10.53
C ARG A 17 21.70 22.96 -11.01
N LEU A 18 22.00 21.81 -10.41
CA LEU A 18 21.41 20.52 -10.81
C LEU A 18 19.89 20.49 -10.58
N LEU A 19 19.43 21.09 -9.48
CA LEU A 19 18.01 21.21 -9.17
C LEU A 19 17.26 22.11 -10.18
N SER A 20 17.90 23.17 -10.70
CA SER A 20 17.33 23.99 -11.79
C SER A 20 17.19 23.19 -13.08
N ILE A 21 18.22 22.43 -13.46
CA ILE A 21 18.20 21.58 -14.66
C ILE A 21 17.10 20.52 -14.58
N GLU A 22 16.92 19.88 -13.41
CA GLU A 22 15.83 18.92 -13.19
C GLU A 22 14.45 19.58 -13.25
N GLN A 23 14.29 20.76 -12.64
CA GLN A 23 13.04 21.53 -12.71
C GLN A 23 12.71 21.94 -14.14
N GLU A 24 13.70 22.41 -14.91
CA GLU A 24 13.54 22.81 -16.31
C GLU A 24 13.13 21.63 -17.20
N GLU A 25 13.75 20.45 -17.03
CA GLU A 25 13.39 19.24 -17.78
C GLU A 25 11.99 18.73 -17.42
N GLU A 26 11.60 18.76 -16.14
CA GLU A 26 10.23 18.43 -15.73
C GLU A 26 9.20 19.38 -16.34
N VAL A 27 9.47 20.69 -16.31
CA VAL A 27 8.61 21.71 -16.92
C VAL A 27 8.53 21.52 -18.44
N HIS A 28 9.65 21.23 -19.09
CA HIS A 28 9.73 21.03 -20.53
C HIS A 28 8.99 19.77 -21.00
N THR A 29 9.14 18.67 -20.27
CA THR A 29 8.45 17.39 -20.53
C THR A 29 6.94 17.56 -20.42
N MET A 30 6.43 18.12 -19.31
CA MET A 30 4.99 18.33 -19.16
C MET A 30 4.43 19.34 -20.18
N ARG A 31 5.19 20.36 -20.58
CA ARG A 31 4.78 21.28 -21.66
C ARG A 31 4.67 20.58 -23.02
N LYS A 32 5.57 19.65 -23.35
CA LYS A 32 5.47 18.83 -24.58
C LYS A 32 4.21 17.95 -24.55
N GLU A 33 3.98 17.24 -23.44
CA GLU A 33 2.77 16.43 -23.24
C GLU A 33 1.48 17.25 -23.38
N LEU A 34 1.44 18.47 -22.84
CA LEU A 34 0.30 19.37 -22.95
C LEU A 34 0.10 19.95 -24.36
N ALA A 35 1.19 20.20 -25.10
CA ALA A 35 1.12 20.82 -26.42
C ALA A 35 0.84 19.85 -27.59
N GLN A 36 1.16 18.56 -27.43
CA GLN A 36 1.07 17.57 -28.52
C GLN A 36 -0.26 16.80 -28.57
N LEU A 37 -0.98 16.68 -27.46
CA LEU A 37 -2.21 15.89 -27.35
C LEU A 37 -3.44 16.78 -27.16
N ASN A 38 -4.50 16.52 -27.92
CA ASN A 38 -5.79 17.21 -27.79
C ASN A 38 -6.39 17.02 -26.39
N ASP A 39 -7.15 17.98 -25.86
CA ASP A 39 -7.79 17.92 -24.53
C ASP A 39 -8.57 16.60 -24.26
N THR A 40 -9.13 15.99 -25.31
CA THR A 40 -9.82 14.68 -25.26
C THR A 40 -8.88 13.50 -25.03
N GLU A 41 -7.69 13.53 -25.64
CA GLU A 41 -6.69 12.44 -25.63
C GLU A 41 -5.65 12.63 -24.51
N ASN A 42 -5.45 13.87 -24.03
CA ASN A 42 -4.38 14.22 -23.11
C ASN A 42 -4.62 13.69 -21.67
N PRO A 43 -3.76 12.81 -21.12
CA PRO A 43 -3.94 12.24 -19.78
C PRO A 43 -3.72 13.26 -18.64
N ASN A 44 -3.18 14.44 -18.94
CA ASN A 44 -3.03 15.54 -17.98
C ASN A 44 -4.27 16.47 -17.92
N VAL A 45 -5.31 16.21 -18.72
CA VAL A 45 -6.51 17.07 -18.82
C VAL A 45 -7.79 16.28 -18.52
N LEU A 46 -8.61 16.77 -17.58
CA LEU A 46 -9.95 16.25 -17.28
C LEU A 46 -11.02 17.20 -17.77
N THR A 47 -11.83 16.77 -18.73
CA THR A 47 -12.87 17.57 -19.40
C THR A 47 -14.28 17.26 -18.90
N HIS A 48 -15.26 18.07 -19.32
CA HIS A 48 -16.70 17.88 -19.07
C HIS A 48 -17.12 17.82 -17.59
N LEU A 49 -16.33 18.41 -16.69
CA LEU A 49 -16.63 18.43 -15.27
C LEU A 49 -17.79 19.38 -14.94
N THR A 50 -18.52 19.04 -13.88
CA THR A 50 -19.66 19.82 -13.37
C THR A 50 -19.40 20.20 -11.92
N LEU A 51 -19.61 21.46 -11.53
CA LEU A 51 -19.42 21.88 -10.13
C LEU A 51 -20.63 21.41 -9.31
N SER A 52 -20.43 20.37 -8.49
CA SER A 52 -21.49 19.75 -7.68
C SER A 52 -21.70 20.43 -6.33
N HIS A 53 -20.61 20.81 -5.66
CA HIS A 53 -20.64 21.40 -4.32
C HIS A 53 -19.44 22.33 -4.12
N TYR A 54 -19.61 23.34 -3.27
CA TYR A 54 -18.48 24.09 -2.70
C TYR A 54 -18.68 24.27 -1.20
N SER A 55 -17.57 24.30 -0.46
CA SER A 55 -17.57 24.43 1.00
C SER A 55 -16.30 25.12 1.50
N THR A 56 -16.25 25.45 2.80
CA THR A 56 -15.04 25.96 3.45
C THR A 56 -14.35 24.82 4.20
N GLY A 57 -13.13 24.50 3.76
CA GLY A 57 -12.27 23.46 4.33
C GLY A 57 -11.43 23.94 5.52
N LEU A 58 -10.26 23.32 5.68
CA LEU A 58 -9.27 23.68 6.69
C LEU A 58 -8.50 24.94 6.31
N PHE A 59 -8.08 25.68 7.33
CA PHE A 59 -7.38 26.97 7.23
C PHE A 59 -8.14 28.01 6.38
N GLY A 60 -9.47 27.94 6.38
CA GLY A 60 -10.35 28.88 5.65
C GLY A 60 -10.42 28.67 4.13
N ARG A 61 -9.73 27.68 3.55
CA ARG A 61 -9.67 27.43 2.10
C ARG A 61 -11.05 27.08 1.51
N THR A 62 -11.27 27.42 0.25
CA THR A 62 -12.46 27.01 -0.50
C THR A 62 -12.23 25.64 -1.11
N LEU A 63 -13.11 24.67 -0.84
CA LEU A 63 -13.11 23.36 -1.47
C LEU A 63 -14.18 23.34 -2.56
N LEU A 64 -13.78 23.11 -3.81
CA LEU A 64 -14.65 22.95 -4.97
C LEU A 64 -14.73 21.45 -5.31
N GLN A 65 -15.92 20.87 -5.34
CA GLN A 65 -16.12 19.45 -5.67
C GLN A 65 -16.76 19.32 -7.05
N PHE A 66 -16.01 18.76 -7.99
CA PHE A 66 -16.45 18.52 -9.35
C PHE A 66 -16.90 17.08 -9.53
N SER A 67 -17.99 16.85 -10.26
CA SER A 67 -18.51 15.52 -10.61
C SER A 67 -18.32 15.19 -12.09
N PHE A 68 -18.04 13.92 -12.38
CA PHE A 68 -18.04 13.38 -13.75
C PHE A 68 -19.48 13.15 -14.24
N PRO A 69 -19.83 13.45 -15.51
CA PRO A 69 -21.19 13.23 -16.01
C PRO A 69 -21.60 11.76 -16.14
N SER A 70 -20.63 10.84 -16.23
CA SER A 70 -20.84 9.40 -16.34
C SER A 70 -19.60 8.64 -15.90
N ILE A 71 -19.79 7.47 -15.27
CA ILE A 71 -18.71 6.57 -14.84
C ILE A 71 -17.88 6.10 -16.04
N TYR A 72 -18.55 5.85 -17.17
CA TYR A 72 -17.92 5.45 -18.43
C TYR A 72 -16.90 6.48 -18.93
N LEU A 73 -17.15 7.79 -18.77
CA LEU A 73 -16.22 8.84 -19.19
C LEU A 73 -14.94 8.87 -18.34
N ARG A 74 -14.99 8.39 -17.09
CA ARG A 74 -13.80 8.24 -16.24
C ARG A 74 -13.02 6.97 -16.55
N HIS A 75 -13.71 5.84 -16.75
CA HIS A 75 -13.04 4.56 -17.03
C HIS A 75 -12.52 4.46 -18.47
N ALA A 76 -13.10 5.21 -19.41
CA ALA A 76 -12.61 5.30 -20.79
C ALA A 76 -11.37 6.20 -20.95
N LYS A 77 -10.99 6.99 -19.94
CA LYS A 77 -9.82 7.89 -20.02
C LYS A 77 -8.90 7.74 -18.82
N VAL A 78 -7.75 7.09 -19.03
CA VAL A 78 -6.65 7.08 -18.06
C VAL A 78 -6.13 8.51 -17.88
N HIS A 79 -5.95 8.93 -16.63
CA HIS A 79 -5.49 10.29 -16.29
C HIS A 79 -4.39 10.26 -15.23
N HIS A 80 -3.44 11.21 -15.30
CA HIS A 80 -2.29 11.26 -14.40
C HIS A 80 -2.52 12.11 -13.14
N MET A 81 -3.72 12.69 -12.95
CA MET A 81 -4.03 13.49 -11.77
C MET A 81 -4.14 12.64 -10.49
N THR A 82 -3.46 13.10 -9.45
CA THR A 82 -3.44 12.55 -8.10
C THR A 82 -3.79 13.62 -7.07
N VAL A 83 -4.14 13.21 -5.84
CA VAL A 83 -4.23 14.14 -4.71
C VAL A 83 -2.91 14.89 -4.56
N GLY A 84 -2.94 16.20 -4.37
CA GLY A 84 -1.79 17.08 -4.16
C GLY A 84 -1.15 17.63 -5.43
N ASP A 85 -1.63 17.26 -6.62
CA ASP A 85 -1.27 17.94 -7.87
C ASP A 85 -1.82 19.37 -7.89
N LEU A 86 -1.06 20.28 -8.52
CA LEU A 86 -1.55 21.62 -8.86
C LEU A 86 -2.38 21.52 -10.14
N VAL A 87 -3.56 22.11 -10.15
CA VAL A 87 -4.46 22.12 -11.31
C VAL A 87 -4.93 23.53 -11.64
N GLN A 88 -5.03 23.81 -12.93
CA GLN A 88 -5.70 24.97 -13.48
C GLN A 88 -7.16 24.65 -13.71
N ILE A 89 -8.06 25.57 -13.33
CA ILE A 89 -9.50 25.43 -13.58
C ILE A 89 -9.84 26.29 -14.80
N ARG A 90 -10.27 25.66 -15.89
CA ARG A 90 -10.74 26.33 -17.11
C ARG A 90 -12.25 26.16 -17.29
N LEU A 91 -12.86 27.17 -17.91
CA LEU A 91 -14.15 27.06 -18.58
C LEU A 91 -13.95 27.43 -20.04
N GLN A 92 -14.02 26.44 -20.93
CA GLN A 92 -13.64 26.60 -22.35
C GLN A 92 -12.19 27.15 -22.47
N ALA A 93 -12.03 28.36 -23.00
CA ALA A 93 -10.74 29.06 -23.13
C ALA A 93 -10.40 29.99 -21.95
N THR A 94 -11.32 30.21 -21.00
CA THR A 94 -11.11 31.14 -19.88
C THR A 94 -10.55 30.43 -18.65
N ILE A 95 -9.41 30.91 -18.15
CA ILE A 95 -8.84 30.47 -16.87
C ILE A 95 -9.65 31.11 -15.74
N LEU A 96 -10.14 30.28 -14.81
CA LEU A 96 -10.94 30.69 -13.64
C LEU A 96 -10.15 30.71 -12.32
N GLY A 97 -8.94 30.17 -12.32
CA GLY A 97 -8.00 30.16 -11.21
C GLY A 97 -7.18 28.87 -11.13
N THR A 98 -6.35 28.75 -10.09
CA THR A 98 -5.59 27.52 -9.79
C THR A 98 -5.95 26.96 -8.42
N GLY A 99 -5.71 25.67 -8.22
CA GLY A 99 -5.95 25.00 -6.95
C GLY A 99 -5.20 23.69 -6.83
N ILE A 100 -5.25 23.07 -5.66
CA ILE A 100 -4.55 21.81 -5.37
C ILE A 100 -5.60 20.70 -5.26
N VAL A 101 -5.42 19.57 -5.94
CA VAL A 101 -6.31 18.42 -5.79
C VAL A 101 -6.26 17.95 -4.32
N SER A 102 -7.40 18.00 -3.64
CA SER A 102 -7.54 17.62 -2.23
C SER A 102 -8.13 16.23 -2.05
N ARG A 103 -8.98 15.77 -2.97
CA ARG A 103 -9.57 14.42 -2.91
C ARG A 103 -9.90 13.95 -4.31
N LEU A 104 -9.71 12.66 -4.55
CA LEU A 104 -10.07 11.99 -5.79
C LEU A 104 -10.90 10.75 -5.41
N GLU A 105 -12.08 10.63 -6.01
CA GLU A 105 -13.03 9.53 -5.82
C GLU A 105 -13.43 8.95 -7.18
N GLU A 106 -14.26 7.90 -7.17
CA GLU A 106 -14.78 7.29 -8.39
C GLU A 106 -15.68 8.21 -9.21
N HIS A 107 -16.39 9.14 -8.57
CA HIS A 107 -17.36 10.01 -9.24
C HIS A 107 -17.09 11.50 -9.02
N THR A 108 -16.13 11.86 -8.14
CA THR A 108 -15.82 13.27 -7.84
C THR A 108 -14.32 13.54 -7.73
N ILE A 109 -13.93 14.77 -8.06
CA ILE A 109 -12.59 15.33 -7.79
C ILE A 109 -12.78 16.65 -7.03
N SER A 110 -12.12 16.78 -5.89
CA SER A 110 -12.20 17.97 -5.03
C SER A 110 -10.92 18.78 -5.11
N VAL A 111 -11.01 20.06 -5.44
CA VAL A 111 -9.88 20.99 -5.55
C VAL A 111 -9.95 22.02 -4.43
N ALA A 112 -8.86 22.15 -3.66
CA ALA A 112 -8.69 23.18 -2.65
C ALA A 112 -8.07 24.43 -3.25
N VAL A 113 -8.76 25.56 -3.07
CA VAL A 113 -8.43 26.86 -3.65
C VAL A 113 -8.23 27.87 -2.51
N ASN A 114 -7.24 28.75 -2.65
CA ASN A 114 -6.85 29.69 -1.62
C ASN A 114 -7.51 31.07 -1.87
N SER A 115 -8.64 31.35 -1.21
CA SER A 115 -9.48 32.53 -1.48
C SER A 115 -8.90 33.89 -1.05
N ASP A 116 -7.64 33.91 -0.62
CA ASP A 116 -6.93 35.13 -0.21
C ASP A 116 -6.04 35.71 -1.32
N HIS A 117 -5.82 34.96 -2.41
CA HIS A 117 -5.28 35.52 -3.65
C HIS A 117 -6.44 35.90 -4.58
N ASP A 118 -6.33 37.01 -5.28
CA ASP A 118 -7.37 37.54 -6.18
C ASP A 118 -7.51 36.73 -7.49
N ASP A 119 -6.76 35.64 -7.64
CA ASP A 119 -6.66 34.79 -8.83
C ASP A 119 -7.92 33.95 -9.14
N VAL A 120 -8.92 33.95 -8.25
CA VAL A 120 -10.07 33.02 -8.30
C VAL A 120 -11.37 33.79 -8.19
N ASP A 121 -12.04 33.95 -9.34
CA ASP A 121 -13.37 34.52 -9.41
C ASP A 121 -14.42 33.48 -8.94
N GLU A 122 -14.58 33.35 -7.62
CA GLU A 122 -15.60 32.48 -7.00
C GLU A 122 -17.01 32.77 -7.54
N ALA A 123 -17.30 33.99 -8.03
CA ALA A 123 -18.59 34.33 -8.60
C ALA A 123 -18.80 33.72 -10.00
N LYS A 124 -17.78 33.73 -10.86
CA LYS A 124 -17.81 33.03 -12.16
C LYS A 124 -17.80 31.51 -12.00
N LEU A 125 -16.99 30.97 -11.07
CA LEU A 125 -16.94 29.52 -10.79
C LEU A 125 -18.28 28.96 -10.32
N VAL A 126 -18.96 29.65 -9.39
CA VAL A 126 -20.29 29.22 -8.91
C VAL A 126 -21.40 29.42 -9.95
N ALA A 127 -21.21 30.31 -10.94
CA ALA A 127 -22.09 30.44 -12.09
C ALA A 127 -21.87 29.35 -13.16
N ALA A 128 -20.63 28.86 -13.31
CA ALA A 128 -20.23 27.81 -14.24
C ALA A 128 -20.70 26.42 -13.78
N LYS A 129 -21.90 26.00 -14.19
CA LYS A 129 -22.47 24.71 -13.76
C LYS A 129 -21.89 23.48 -14.48
N ALA A 130 -21.37 23.63 -15.69
CA ALA A 130 -20.94 22.51 -16.54
C ALA A 130 -19.83 22.93 -17.52
N ASN A 131 -19.21 21.93 -18.18
CA ASN A 131 -18.10 22.08 -19.13
C ASN A 131 -16.84 22.73 -18.53
N ILE A 132 -16.58 22.45 -17.25
CA ILE A 132 -15.32 22.79 -16.60
C ILE A 132 -14.26 21.79 -17.05
N THR A 133 -13.05 22.29 -17.28
CA THR A 133 -11.86 21.50 -17.56
C THR A 133 -10.85 21.73 -16.44
N LEU A 134 -10.18 20.67 -15.99
CA LEU A 134 -9.00 20.77 -15.14
C LEU A 134 -7.77 20.40 -15.97
N ASP A 135 -6.76 21.26 -15.95
CA ASP A 135 -5.44 20.98 -16.53
C ASP A 135 -4.46 20.72 -15.39
N ARG A 136 -3.67 19.65 -15.47
CA ARG A 136 -2.56 19.43 -14.52
C ARG A 136 -1.44 20.43 -14.82
N LEU A 137 -0.99 21.14 -13.80
CA LEU A 137 0.14 22.07 -13.87
C LEU A 137 1.38 21.47 -13.19
N VAL A 138 2.56 21.95 -13.60
CA VAL A 138 3.82 21.60 -12.94
C VAL A 138 3.82 22.14 -11.51
N ASN A 139 4.00 21.25 -10.53
CA ASN A 139 3.96 21.62 -9.13
C ASN A 139 5.34 22.08 -8.61
N ASN A 140 5.67 23.35 -8.88
CA ASN A 140 6.91 23.98 -8.40
C ASN A 140 7.02 24.08 -6.86
N ALA A 141 5.98 23.74 -6.08
CA ALA A 141 6.03 23.83 -4.63
C ALA A 141 7.07 22.88 -3.99
N THR A 142 7.42 21.79 -4.66
CA THR A 142 8.53 20.89 -4.24
C THR A 142 9.86 21.61 -4.39
N TYR A 143 10.22 22.05 -5.60
CA TYR A 143 11.46 22.78 -5.88
C TYR A 143 11.60 24.03 -5.00
N ASN A 144 10.55 24.84 -4.89
CA ASN A 144 10.57 26.03 -4.03
C ASN A 144 10.93 25.70 -2.57
N LYS A 145 10.48 24.57 -2.03
CA LYS A 145 10.85 24.14 -0.66
C LYS A 145 12.28 23.64 -0.56
N LEU A 146 12.78 22.95 -1.58
CA LEU A 146 14.18 22.51 -1.65
C LEU A 146 15.13 23.71 -1.78
N THR A 147 14.81 24.67 -2.65
CA THR A 147 15.55 25.95 -2.77
C THR A 147 15.53 26.74 -1.47
N ASN A 148 14.38 26.86 -0.80
CA ASN A 148 14.31 27.47 0.54
C ASN A 148 15.17 26.77 1.60
N ALA A 149 15.49 25.47 1.44
CA ALA A 149 16.41 24.75 2.32
C ALA A 149 17.89 25.00 1.93
N LEU A 150 18.21 25.10 0.64
CA LEU A 150 19.52 25.60 0.16
C LEU A 150 19.78 27.02 0.70
N ASP A 151 18.77 27.90 0.69
CA ASP A 151 18.87 29.26 1.19
C ASP A 151 19.02 29.33 2.73
N GLN A 152 18.55 28.31 3.46
CA GLN A 152 18.82 28.15 4.89
C GLN A 152 20.25 27.67 5.15
N LEU A 153 20.72 26.67 4.38
CA LEU A 153 22.11 26.18 4.43
C LEU A 153 23.14 27.19 3.94
N THR A 154 22.73 28.25 3.22
CA THR A 154 23.62 29.35 2.82
C THR A 154 23.91 30.32 3.99
N LYS A 155 23.19 30.22 5.11
CA LYS A 155 23.40 31.06 6.31
C LYS A 155 24.39 30.38 7.24
N SER A 156 25.29 31.14 7.85
CA SER A 156 26.34 30.60 8.74
C SER A 156 25.83 30.09 10.11
N GLU A 157 24.58 30.38 10.48
CA GLU A 157 23.97 29.93 11.73
C GLU A 157 23.00 28.76 11.49
N PHE A 158 23.45 27.54 11.77
CA PHE A 158 22.64 26.32 11.54
C PHE A 158 21.80 25.89 12.75
N GLY A 159 21.96 26.57 13.90
CA GLY A 159 21.19 26.34 15.11
C GLY A 159 21.32 24.90 15.61
N ALA A 160 20.20 24.17 15.66
CA ALA A 160 20.20 22.79 16.15
C ALA A 160 21.04 21.84 15.27
N ALA A 161 21.08 22.04 13.96
CA ALA A 161 21.69 21.10 13.02
C ALA A 161 23.23 21.24 12.88
N GLN A 162 23.86 22.11 13.69
CA GLN A 162 25.30 22.41 13.61
C GLN A 162 26.16 21.13 13.63
N ALA A 163 25.96 20.25 14.62
CA ALA A 163 26.75 19.02 14.77
C ALA A 163 26.63 18.08 13.54
N VAL A 164 25.45 18.04 12.90
CA VAL A 164 25.23 17.24 11.69
C VAL A 164 25.96 17.85 10.49
N ILE A 165 25.97 19.18 10.35
CA ILE A 165 26.66 19.89 9.26
C ILE A 165 28.18 19.77 9.42
N ASP A 166 28.67 19.93 10.65
CA ASP A 166 30.07 19.77 11.01
C ASP A 166 30.58 18.36 10.64
N VAL A 167 29.80 17.30 10.89
CA VAL A 167 30.17 15.93 10.50
C VAL A 167 29.97 15.68 9.00
N VAL A 168 28.96 16.26 8.34
CA VAL A 168 28.64 15.94 6.93
C VAL A 168 29.46 16.74 5.90
N PHE A 169 29.95 17.94 6.26
CA PHE A 169 30.70 18.84 5.36
C PHE A 169 32.07 19.27 5.88
N SER A 170 32.26 19.44 7.19
CA SER A 170 33.59 19.65 7.78
C SER A 170 34.27 18.30 8.02
N GLU A 171 35.60 18.27 8.21
CA GLU A 171 36.37 17.02 8.37
C GLU A 171 36.22 16.38 9.77
N ASN A 172 35.23 16.82 10.55
CA ASN A 172 35.00 16.36 11.90
C ASN A 172 34.60 14.88 11.90
N GLN A 173 35.11 14.15 12.89
CA GLN A 173 34.69 12.77 13.13
C GLN A 173 33.32 12.75 13.81
N PRO A 174 32.45 11.78 13.49
CA PRO A 174 31.22 11.58 14.23
C PRO A 174 31.49 11.18 15.69
N THR A 175 30.56 11.51 16.58
CA THR A 175 30.71 11.37 18.03
C THR A 175 29.53 10.63 18.66
N TRP A 176 29.80 9.87 19.73
CA TRP A 176 28.79 9.07 20.44
C TRP A 176 29.13 8.93 21.92
N GLU A 177 28.11 8.68 22.75
CA GLU A 177 28.30 8.39 24.17
C GLU A 177 29.09 7.10 24.38
N THR A 178 30.06 7.14 25.30
CA THR A 178 30.83 5.98 25.74
C THR A 178 30.78 5.86 27.27
N PRO A 179 30.54 4.65 27.85
CA PRO A 179 30.18 3.41 27.14
C PRO A 179 28.80 3.53 26.46
N VAL A 180 28.62 2.80 25.36
CA VAL A 180 27.30 2.69 24.70
C VAL A 180 26.35 2.02 25.68
N ARG A 181 25.19 2.64 25.93
CA ARG A 181 24.23 2.16 26.92
C ARG A 181 23.56 0.89 26.41
N GLU A 182 23.55 -0.16 27.23
CA GLU A 182 22.69 -1.31 27.00
C GLU A 182 21.21 -0.89 27.03
N ILE A 183 20.40 -1.57 26.23
CA ILE A 183 18.95 -1.37 26.17
C ILE A 183 18.26 -2.71 26.37
N THR A 184 17.10 -2.70 27.03
CA THR A 184 16.15 -3.80 26.97
C THR A 184 15.17 -3.48 25.85
N PRO A 185 15.17 -4.23 24.73
CA PRO A 185 14.27 -3.94 23.62
C PRO A 185 12.79 -4.13 24.02
N PHE A 186 11.90 -3.29 23.50
CA PHE A 186 10.46 -3.48 23.63
C PHE A 186 9.97 -4.61 22.74
N THR A 187 10.52 -4.70 21.52
CA THR A 187 10.15 -5.71 20.53
C THR A 187 10.87 -7.03 20.80
N ILE A 188 10.09 -8.08 21.09
CA ILE A 188 10.61 -9.45 21.24
C ILE A 188 11.12 -9.96 19.88
N GLY A 189 12.24 -10.67 19.87
CA GLY A 189 12.78 -11.33 18.67
C GLY A 189 13.66 -10.46 17.77
N LEU A 190 14.09 -9.28 18.23
CA LEU A 190 15.18 -8.53 17.57
C LEU A 190 16.50 -9.31 17.67
N ASN A 191 17.25 -9.36 16.58
CA ASN A 191 18.57 -9.99 16.54
C ASN A 191 19.68 -9.05 17.02
N LYS A 192 20.91 -9.59 17.15
CA LYS A 192 22.08 -8.86 17.64
C LYS A 192 22.39 -7.60 16.82
N SER A 193 22.46 -7.68 15.48
CA SER A 193 22.80 -6.52 14.65
C SER A 193 21.74 -5.42 14.71
N GLN A 194 20.46 -5.79 14.84
CA GLN A 194 19.35 -4.85 15.06
C GLN A 194 19.46 -4.15 16.42
N VAL A 195 19.76 -4.89 17.50
CA VAL A 195 19.95 -4.31 18.84
C VAL A 195 21.16 -3.37 18.87
N GLU A 196 22.30 -3.78 18.31
CA GLU A 196 23.50 -2.95 18.20
C GLU A 196 23.25 -1.68 17.38
N ALA A 197 22.49 -1.77 16.28
CA ALA A 197 22.09 -0.60 15.50
C ALA A 197 21.24 0.39 16.29
N VAL A 198 20.29 -0.09 17.11
CA VAL A 198 19.47 0.78 17.98
C VAL A 198 20.31 1.40 19.11
N GLN A 199 21.14 0.61 19.80
CA GLN A 199 22.03 1.09 20.85
C GLN A 199 22.96 2.19 20.33
N PHE A 200 23.59 1.97 19.18
CA PHE A 200 24.49 2.94 18.57
C PHE A 200 23.75 4.21 18.12
N ALA A 201 22.57 4.08 17.48
CA ALA A 201 21.77 5.22 17.06
C ALA A 201 21.27 6.08 18.24
N LEU A 202 21.05 5.47 19.42
CA LEU A 202 20.72 6.21 20.65
C LEU A 202 21.93 6.96 21.24
N ALA A 203 23.13 6.39 21.11
CA ALA A 203 24.38 6.96 21.63
C ALA A 203 24.98 8.09 20.76
N SER A 204 24.78 8.04 19.43
CA SER A 204 25.29 9.05 18.48
C SER A 204 24.79 10.46 18.81
N GLN A 205 25.70 11.45 18.82
CA GLN A 205 25.38 12.85 19.14
C GLN A 205 25.13 13.71 17.89
N ASP A 206 25.41 13.18 16.69
CA ASP A 206 25.35 13.91 15.42
C ASP A 206 24.62 13.10 14.34
N LEU A 207 25.21 12.01 13.85
CA LEU A 207 24.72 11.22 12.74
C LEU A 207 24.89 9.71 13.00
N ALA A 208 23.87 8.92 12.69
CA ALA A 208 23.92 7.46 12.67
C ALA A 208 23.26 6.91 11.40
N LEU A 209 23.84 5.86 10.81
CA LEU A 209 23.34 5.21 9.61
C LEU A 209 22.95 3.76 9.92
N ILE A 210 21.68 3.41 9.72
CA ILE A 210 21.18 2.04 9.74
C ILE A 210 21.09 1.57 8.29
N HIS A 211 22.06 0.77 7.85
CA HIS A 211 22.03 0.13 6.54
C HIS A 211 21.20 -1.15 6.67
N GLY A 212 20.01 -1.13 6.07
CA GLY A 212 19.04 -2.23 6.15
C GLY A 212 18.73 -2.86 4.80
N PRO A 213 19.51 -3.88 4.37
CA PRO A 213 19.29 -4.66 3.16
C PRO A 213 17.91 -5.35 3.10
N PRO A 214 17.50 -5.89 1.94
CA PRO A 214 16.20 -6.53 1.76
C PRO A 214 15.91 -7.61 2.80
N GLY A 215 14.70 -7.59 3.38
CA GLY A 215 14.26 -8.58 4.36
C GLY A 215 14.84 -8.43 5.78
N THR A 216 15.83 -7.55 6.03
CA THR A 216 16.55 -7.46 7.33
C THR A 216 15.79 -6.79 8.49
N GLY A 217 14.51 -6.44 8.28
CA GLY A 217 13.71 -5.79 9.31
C GLY A 217 14.07 -4.33 9.58
N LYS A 218 14.70 -3.61 8.64
CA LYS A 218 15.04 -2.17 8.73
C LYS A 218 13.98 -1.31 9.43
N THR A 219 12.74 -1.34 8.94
CA THR A 219 11.63 -0.57 9.55
C THR A 219 11.30 -1.03 10.98
N THR A 220 11.44 -2.32 11.30
CA THR A 220 11.27 -2.85 12.67
C THR A 220 12.35 -2.29 13.61
N THR A 221 13.60 -2.25 13.14
CA THR A 221 14.73 -1.63 13.86
C THR A 221 14.49 -0.13 14.09
N VAL A 222 14.00 0.58 13.08
CA VAL A 222 13.58 1.99 13.19
C VAL A 222 12.47 2.17 14.23
N ILE A 223 11.46 1.29 14.26
CA ILE A 223 10.37 1.34 15.25
C ILE A 223 10.90 1.11 16.66
N GLU A 224 11.79 0.15 16.86
CA GLU A 224 12.43 -0.07 18.16
C GLU A 224 13.21 1.16 18.62
N PHE A 225 14.02 1.76 17.72
CA PHE A 225 14.69 3.03 18.00
C PHE A 225 13.71 4.13 18.42
N LEU A 226 12.57 4.27 17.72
CA LEU A 226 11.53 5.25 18.08
C LEU A 226 10.90 4.95 19.45
N LEU A 227 10.67 3.68 19.80
CA LEU A 227 10.15 3.30 21.11
C LEU A 227 11.13 3.66 22.23
N GLN A 228 12.42 3.34 22.07
CA GLN A 228 13.46 3.70 23.05
C GLN A 228 13.62 5.22 23.15
N ALA A 229 13.77 5.91 22.02
CA ALA A 229 13.93 7.36 21.96
C ALA A 229 12.80 8.11 22.68
N VAL A 230 11.55 7.68 22.51
CA VAL A 230 10.36 8.38 23.02
C VAL A 230 9.96 7.91 24.42
N CYS A 231 9.99 6.60 24.67
CA CYS A 231 9.51 6.02 25.93
C CYS A 231 10.57 5.99 27.02
N THR A 232 11.83 5.74 26.65
CA THR A 232 12.96 5.60 27.59
C THR A 232 13.74 6.92 27.72
N CYS A 233 14.10 7.55 26.60
CA CYS A 233 14.89 8.78 26.58
C CYS A 233 14.05 10.07 26.54
N HIS A 234 12.72 9.96 26.40
CA HIS A 234 11.77 11.08 26.36
C HIS A 234 12.03 12.14 25.27
N TYR A 235 12.71 11.79 24.18
CA TYR A 235 12.99 12.70 23.07
C TYR A 235 11.72 13.13 22.34
N LYS A 236 11.79 14.34 21.77
CA LYS A 236 10.85 14.80 20.75
C LYS A 236 11.41 14.47 19.36
N VAL A 237 10.69 13.63 18.62
CA VAL A 237 11.20 13.02 17.38
C VAL A 237 10.43 13.50 16.14
N LEU A 238 11.17 13.84 15.08
CA LEU A 238 10.65 14.06 13.73
C LEU A 238 10.94 12.83 12.88
N VAL A 239 9.91 12.13 12.41
CA VAL A 239 10.03 10.96 11.54
C VAL A 239 9.69 11.35 10.11
N CYS A 240 10.62 11.09 9.20
CA CYS A 240 10.51 11.44 7.80
C CYS A 240 10.86 10.28 6.87
N ALA A 241 10.41 10.40 5.62
CA ALA A 241 10.75 9.55 4.48
C ALA A 241 10.43 10.30 3.17
N PRO A 242 11.00 9.91 2.02
CA PRO A 242 10.71 10.56 0.74
C PRO A 242 9.25 10.39 0.29
N SER A 243 8.66 9.19 0.48
CA SER A 243 7.31 8.86 0.01
C SER A 243 6.26 8.88 1.14
N ASN A 244 4.98 9.11 0.80
CA ASN A 244 3.91 9.05 1.81
C ASN A 244 3.73 7.63 2.37
N ILE A 245 3.85 6.61 1.50
CA ILE A 245 3.70 5.20 1.87
C ILE A 245 4.75 4.80 2.92
N ALA A 246 6.01 5.22 2.75
CA ALA A 246 7.06 4.96 3.74
C ALA A 246 6.73 5.60 5.11
N VAL A 247 6.40 6.89 5.15
CA VAL A 247 6.00 7.58 6.41
C VAL A 247 4.81 6.89 7.08
N ASP A 248 3.82 6.51 6.28
CA ASP A 248 2.57 5.90 6.73
C ASP A 248 2.78 4.47 7.27
N ASN A 249 3.68 3.71 6.66
CA ASN A 249 4.08 2.37 7.12
C ASN A 249 4.80 2.43 8.48
N VAL A 250 5.75 3.37 8.66
CA VAL A 250 6.43 3.57 9.96
C VAL A 250 5.42 4.02 11.02
N LEU A 251 4.56 4.99 10.68
CA LEU A 251 3.49 5.50 11.56
C LEU A 251 2.54 4.39 12.03
N ALA A 252 2.02 3.57 11.11
CA ALA A 252 1.06 2.53 11.41
C ALA A 252 1.67 1.47 12.36
N LYS A 253 2.87 0.98 12.05
CA LYS A 253 3.56 -0.02 12.87
C LYS A 253 3.98 0.55 14.24
N PHE A 254 4.54 1.76 14.31
CA PHE A 254 4.89 2.42 15.57
C PHE A 254 3.67 2.66 16.46
N ALA A 255 2.56 3.14 15.89
CA ALA A 255 1.32 3.35 16.62
C ALA A 255 0.71 2.04 17.15
N ASN A 256 0.79 0.95 16.37
CA ASN A 256 0.34 -0.37 16.82
C ASN A 256 1.21 -0.89 17.97
N LYS A 257 2.55 -0.78 17.89
CA LYS A 257 3.45 -1.14 19.00
C LYS A 257 3.22 -0.30 20.26
N CYS A 258 2.92 1.00 20.12
CA CYS A 258 2.54 1.83 21.27
C CYS A 258 1.29 1.27 21.97
N VAL A 259 0.27 0.82 21.23
CA VAL A 259 -0.94 0.20 21.81
C VAL A 259 -0.62 -1.17 22.44
N GLU A 260 0.16 -2.01 21.76
CA GLU A 260 0.60 -3.33 22.23
C GLU A 260 1.30 -3.25 23.60
N PHE A 261 2.19 -2.26 23.78
CA PHE A 261 2.95 -2.05 25.02
C PHE A 261 2.28 -1.07 26.00
N GLY A 262 0.99 -0.72 25.81
CA GLY A 262 0.23 0.17 26.70
C GLY A 262 0.78 1.60 26.81
N LYS A 263 1.57 2.07 25.82
CA LYS A 263 2.21 3.39 25.80
C LYS A 263 1.32 4.42 25.13
N ILE A 264 0.92 5.46 25.87
CA ILE A 264 0.16 6.59 25.34
C ILE A 264 1.13 7.66 24.82
N VAL A 265 1.45 7.60 23.52
CA VAL A 265 2.34 8.57 22.87
C VAL A 265 1.52 9.61 22.07
N PRO A 266 1.71 10.92 22.32
CA PRO A 266 1.17 11.98 21.47
C PRO A 266 1.83 11.98 20.07
N ILE A 267 1.12 11.42 19.09
CA ILE A 267 1.56 11.27 17.69
C ILE A 267 0.73 12.16 16.75
N VAL A 268 1.38 12.76 15.74
CA VAL A 268 0.70 13.50 14.67
C VAL A 268 1.35 13.36 13.30
N ARG A 269 0.53 13.35 12.22
CA ARG A 269 0.94 13.14 10.82
C ARG A 269 0.77 14.41 9.95
N VAL A 270 1.92 15.02 9.70
CA VAL A 270 2.39 16.03 8.72
C VAL A 270 2.05 15.79 7.24
N GLY A 271 0.77 15.72 6.83
CA GLY A 271 0.45 15.51 5.41
C GLY A 271 -1.02 15.65 5.03
N HIS A 272 -1.32 15.55 3.73
CA HIS A 272 -2.70 15.64 3.22
C HIS A 272 -3.44 14.30 3.45
N PRO A 273 -4.58 14.26 4.18
CA PRO A 273 -5.23 13.00 4.58
C PRO A 273 -5.66 12.09 3.43
N ALA A 274 -6.02 12.65 2.27
CA ALA A 274 -6.39 11.85 1.11
C ALA A 274 -5.21 11.17 0.38
N ARG A 275 -3.96 11.30 0.88
CA ARG A 275 -2.79 10.50 0.47
C ARG A 275 -2.45 9.40 1.49
N VAL A 276 -3.32 9.18 2.48
CA VAL A 276 -3.00 8.46 3.72
C VAL A 276 -3.97 7.30 3.94
N VAL A 277 -3.46 6.16 4.43
CA VAL A 277 -4.26 4.94 4.66
C VAL A 277 -5.34 5.17 5.73
N SER A 278 -6.52 4.58 5.55
CA SER A 278 -7.71 4.81 6.39
C SER A 278 -7.47 4.62 7.90
N SER A 279 -6.67 3.62 8.28
CA SER A 279 -6.33 3.27 9.67
C SER A 279 -5.58 4.36 10.44
N ILE A 280 -4.83 5.21 9.72
CA ILE A 280 -3.96 6.26 10.29
C ILE A 280 -4.50 7.68 10.08
N VAL A 281 -5.67 7.84 9.45
CA VAL A 281 -6.36 9.15 9.30
C VAL A 281 -6.57 9.85 10.65
N LYS A 282 -6.82 9.10 11.74
CA LYS A 282 -6.91 9.61 13.12
C LYS A 282 -5.62 10.25 13.68
N TYR A 283 -4.48 10.04 13.02
CA TYR A 283 -3.22 10.71 13.35
C TYR A 283 -2.96 11.91 12.43
N CYS A 284 -3.66 12.04 11.29
CA CYS A 284 -3.50 13.19 10.41
C CYS A 284 -3.77 14.51 11.14
N PHE A 285 -2.94 15.49 10.81
CA PHE A 285 -3.00 16.83 11.39
C PHE A 285 -4.42 17.43 11.33
N ASP A 286 -5.05 17.29 10.17
CA ASP A 286 -6.40 17.71 9.85
C ASP A 286 -7.47 17.08 10.77
N ALA A 287 -7.35 15.79 11.10
CA ALA A 287 -8.26 15.09 11.99
C ALA A 287 -8.06 15.54 13.44
N ARG A 288 -6.79 15.64 13.88
CA ARG A 288 -6.45 16.12 15.23
C ARG A 288 -6.91 17.55 15.48
N ILE A 289 -6.85 18.43 14.47
CA ILE A 289 -7.45 19.77 14.56
C ILE A 289 -8.96 19.65 14.77
N GLN A 290 -9.69 18.86 13.97
CA GLN A 290 -11.16 18.74 14.08
C GLN A 290 -11.63 18.16 15.42
N GLU A 291 -10.85 17.23 16.00
CA GLU A 291 -11.14 16.62 17.30
C GLU A 291 -10.85 17.55 18.49
N ALA A 292 -9.84 18.42 18.39
CA ALA A 292 -9.37 19.26 19.50
C ALA A 292 -10.47 20.16 20.11
N ASP A 293 -10.48 20.26 21.45
CA ASP A 293 -11.50 20.98 22.22
C ASP A 293 -11.64 22.47 21.86
N GLY A 294 -10.53 23.11 21.46
CA GLY A 294 -10.50 24.51 21.00
C GLY A 294 -11.33 24.78 19.75
N THR A 295 -11.76 23.74 19.01
CA THR A 295 -12.55 23.90 17.78
C THR A 295 -14.05 24.07 17.99
N LYS A 296 -14.58 24.07 19.21
CA LYS A 296 -16.03 24.31 19.44
C LYS A 296 -16.50 25.59 18.72
N ILE A 297 -15.76 26.69 18.88
CA ILE A 297 -16.04 27.96 18.20
C ILE A 297 -15.83 27.87 16.68
N VAL A 298 -14.81 27.13 16.21
CA VAL A 298 -14.58 26.89 14.78
C VAL A 298 -15.74 26.11 14.13
N ARG A 299 -16.35 25.17 14.86
CA ARG A 299 -17.56 24.43 14.43
C ARG A 299 -18.79 25.34 14.39
N ASP A 300 -18.85 26.37 15.21
CA ASP A 300 -19.92 27.38 15.19
C ASP A 300 -19.76 28.31 13.98
N ILE A 301 -18.57 28.89 13.80
CA ILE A 301 -18.26 29.74 12.64
C ILE A 301 -18.45 28.95 11.33
N ARG A 302 -18.04 27.67 11.25
CA ARG A 302 -18.32 26.80 10.08
C ARG A 302 -19.82 26.59 9.82
N ARG A 303 -20.65 26.46 10.87
CA ARG A 303 -22.11 26.35 10.73
C ARG A 303 -22.72 27.64 10.18
N GLU A 304 -22.26 28.79 10.68
CA GLU A 304 -22.65 30.11 10.17
C GLU A 304 -22.21 30.33 8.72
N THR A 305 -20.94 30.05 8.38
CA THR A 305 -20.41 30.10 7.02
C THR A 305 -21.27 29.27 6.05
N LYS A 306 -21.67 28.06 6.44
CA LYS A 306 -22.56 27.19 5.64
C LYS A 306 -23.99 27.77 5.50
N HIS A 307 -24.47 28.54 6.47
CA HIS A 307 -25.75 29.24 6.41
C HIS A 307 -25.68 30.47 5.49
N LEU A 308 -24.63 31.29 5.60
CA LEU A 308 -24.36 32.43 4.72
C LEU A 308 -24.16 32.00 3.25
N GLN A 309 -23.46 30.89 2.99
CA GLN A 309 -23.31 30.31 1.64
C GLN A 309 -24.66 29.91 1.02
N ARG A 310 -25.58 29.33 1.80
CA ARG A 310 -26.94 29.01 1.34
C ARG A 310 -27.74 30.27 1.01
N LYS A 311 -27.70 31.29 1.88
CA LYS A 311 -28.33 32.60 1.65
C LYS A 311 -27.81 33.26 0.38
N LEU A 312 -26.48 33.26 0.17
CA LEU A 312 -25.84 33.85 -1.01
C LEU A 312 -26.36 33.25 -2.34
N HIS A 313 -26.69 31.94 -2.32
CA HIS A 313 -27.27 31.24 -3.47
C HIS A 313 -28.72 31.65 -3.78
N THR A 314 -29.52 31.97 -2.76
CA THR A 314 -30.94 32.32 -2.91
C THR A 314 -31.18 33.81 -3.20
N LEU A 315 -30.32 34.69 -2.67
CA LEU A 315 -30.46 36.15 -2.84
C LEU A 315 -30.21 36.57 -4.29
N ARG A 316 -30.95 37.59 -4.76
CA ARG A 316 -30.79 38.17 -6.11
C ARG A 316 -30.07 39.53 -6.09
N ASP A 317 -30.19 40.31 -5.02
CA ASP A 317 -29.57 41.64 -4.94
C ASP A 317 -28.03 41.60 -4.96
N SER A 318 -27.43 42.58 -5.64
CA SER A 318 -25.98 42.71 -5.81
C SER A 318 -25.29 43.30 -4.57
N SER A 319 -25.94 44.22 -3.86
CA SER A 319 -25.37 44.88 -2.67
C SER A 319 -25.31 43.92 -1.49
N GLU A 320 -26.41 43.24 -1.17
CA GLU A 320 -26.47 42.19 -0.15
C GLU A 320 -25.47 41.06 -0.44
N ARG A 321 -25.38 40.59 -1.69
CA ARG A 321 -24.37 39.60 -2.11
C ARG A 321 -22.94 40.07 -1.85
N LYS A 322 -22.64 41.37 -2.01
CA LYS A 322 -21.33 41.95 -1.71
C LYS A 322 -21.07 42.00 -0.20
N GLN A 323 -22.09 42.26 0.61
CA GLN A 323 -21.99 42.22 2.07
C GLN A 323 -21.76 40.78 2.58
N LEU A 324 -22.58 39.80 2.18
CA LEU A 324 -22.40 38.40 2.60
C LEU A 324 -21.02 37.85 2.19
N ARG A 325 -20.46 38.27 1.05
CA ARG A 325 -19.09 37.90 0.65
C ARG A 325 -18.01 38.45 1.59
N ARG A 326 -18.18 39.67 2.12
CA ARG A 326 -17.27 40.25 3.12
C ARG A 326 -17.34 39.50 4.44
N GLU A 327 -18.55 39.19 4.91
CA GLU A 327 -18.79 38.39 6.12
C GLU A 327 -18.18 36.99 5.98
N LEU A 328 -18.38 36.32 4.84
CA LEU A 328 -17.73 35.04 4.52
C LEU A 328 -16.20 35.14 4.52
N LYS A 329 -15.59 36.20 3.98
CA LYS A 329 -14.14 36.42 4.01
C LYS A 329 -13.63 36.64 5.44
N SER A 330 -14.37 37.39 6.27
CA SER A 330 -14.05 37.57 7.69
C SER A 330 -14.10 36.24 8.45
N ASN A 331 -15.19 35.47 8.30
CA ASN A 331 -15.35 34.18 8.98
C ASN A 331 -14.29 33.16 8.53
N ARG A 332 -13.87 33.16 7.26
CA ARG A 332 -12.74 32.33 6.77
C ARG A 332 -11.42 32.73 7.43
N LYS A 333 -11.15 34.03 7.61
CA LYS A 333 -9.96 34.55 8.30
C LYS A 333 -9.96 34.12 9.78
N ASP A 334 -11.07 34.28 10.48
CA ASP A 334 -11.24 33.86 11.88
C ASP A 334 -11.04 32.35 12.08
N ILE A 335 -11.58 31.52 11.17
CA ILE A 335 -11.32 30.07 11.15
C ILE A 335 -9.82 29.82 11.00
N ARG A 336 -9.16 30.47 10.04
CA ARG A 336 -7.74 30.28 9.74
C ARG A 336 -6.84 30.63 10.92
N GLU A 337 -7.04 31.77 11.57
CA GLU A 337 -6.23 32.19 12.73
C GLU A 337 -6.40 31.26 13.94
N ARG A 338 -7.63 30.83 14.22
CA ARG A 338 -7.93 29.89 15.31
C ARG A 338 -7.36 28.50 15.04
N GLU A 339 -7.55 27.97 13.83
CA GLU A 339 -6.97 26.69 13.42
C GLU A 339 -5.44 26.72 13.41
N GLN A 340 -4.81 27.85 13.05
CA GLN A 340 -3.35 28.03 13.16
C GLN A 340 -2.83 28.09 14.61
N ARG A 341 -3.66 28.44 15.60
CA ARG A 341 -3.30 28.37 17.02
C ARG A 341 -3.36 26.92 17.51
N VAL A 342 -4.49 26.25 17.30
CA VAL A 342 -4.69 24.82 17.64
C VAL A 342 -3.64 23.94 16.94
N ALA A 343 -3.33 24.24 15.68
CA ALA A 343 -2.25 23.60 14.92
C ALA A 343 -0.89 23.63 15.64
N ARG A 344 -0.49 24.79 16.17
CA ARG A 344 0.77 24.97 16.90
C ARG A 344 0.75 24.24 18.24
N GLU A 345 -0.35 24.33 18.98
CA GLU A 345 -0.55 23.61 20.25
C GLU A 345 -0.41 22.09 20.07
N ILE A 346 -1.06 21.51 19.04
CA ILE A 346 -0.96 20.08 18.72
C ILE A 346 0.49 19.66 18.44
N VAL A 347 1.23 20.42 17.62
CA VAL A 347 2.64 20.11 17.33
C VAL A 347 3.52 20.27 18.56
N GLN A 348 3.28 21.28 19.41
CA GLN A 348 4.04 21.48 20.64
C GLN A 348 3.84 20.31 21.61
N GLN A 349 2.60 19.85 21.80
CA GLN A 349 2.25 18.71 22.66
C GLN A 349 2.64 17.34 22.08
N SER A 350 2.82 17.23 20.77
CA SER A 350 3.22 15.98 20.11
C SER A 350 4.67 15.60 20.48
N ARG A 351 4.86 14.32 20.85
CA ARG A 351 6.17 13.69 21.08
C ARG A 351 6.78 13.18 19.78
N VAL A 352 5.94 12.68 18.86
CA VAL A 352 6.38 12.20 17.55
C VAL A 352 5.59 12.88 16.44
N VAL A 353 6.30 13.50 15.50
CA VAL A 353 5.74 14.15 14.32
C VAL A 353 6.19 13.37 13.08
N PHE A 354 5.24 12.91 12.27
CA PHE A 354 5.51 12.16 11.04
C PHE A 354 5.25 13.05 9.82
N ALA A 355 6.21 13.25 8.91
CA ALA A 355 6.00 14.05 7.70
C ALA A 355 6.83 13.48 6.54
N THR A 356 6.48 13.72 5.27
CA THR A 356 7.47 13.46 4.21
C THR A 356 8.62 14.47 4.31
N ASN A 357 9.79 14.17 3.75
CA ASN A 357 10.97 15.06 3.77
C ASN A 357 10.60 16.51 3.37
N VAL A 358 9.96 16.69 2.21
CA VAL A 358 9.45 17.97 1.71
C VAL A 358 8.16 18.44 2.45
N GLY A 359 7.47 17.54 3.14
CA GLY A 359 6.36 17.85 4.04
C GLY A 359 6.82 18.58 5.31
N ALA A 360 8.03 18.30 5.80
CA ALA A 360 8.60 18.93 7.00
C ALA A 360 8.84 20.44 6.85
N ALA A 361 8.91 20.97 5.61
CA ALA A 361 8.94 22.41 5.31
C ALA A 361 7.62 23.16 5.61
N THR A 362 6.59 22.51 6.17
CA THR A 362 5.33 23.18 6.52
C THR A 362 5.53 24.27 7.58
N THR A 363 4.77 25.36 7.48
CA THR A 363 4.92 26.54 8.35
C THR A 363 4.66 26.24 9.82
N VAL A 364 3.86 25.22 10.13
CA VAL A 364 3.59 24.80 11.52
C VAL A 364 4.83 24.20 12.21
N LEU A 365 5.76 23.62 11.43
CA LEU A 365 7.01 23.06 11.93
C LEU A 365 8.18 24.04 11.83
N ARG A 366 7.94 25.33 11.52
CA ARG A 366 9.01 26.32 11.33
C ARG A 366 9.82 26.50 12.61
N ASP A 367 9.14 26.82 13.71
CA ASP A 367 9.74 27.24 14.98
C ASP A 367 9.77 26.09 16.01
N VAL A 368 9.98 24.86 15.52
CA VAL A 368 9.95 23.64 16.34
C VAL A 368 11.26 22.88 16.17
N THR A 369 12.02 22.80 17.26
CA THR A 369 13.23 21.98 17.36
C THR A 369 12.89 20.58 17.86
N PHE A 370 13.56 19.58 17.30
CA PHE A 370 13.48 18.17 17.67
C PHE A 370 14.81 17.71 18.27
N ASP A 371 14.77 16.71 19.14
CA ASP A 371 16.01 16.13 19.70
C ASP A 371 16.67 15.19 18.69
N VAL A 372 15.89 14.53 17.85
CA VAL A 372 16.38 13.69 16.75
C VAL A 372 15.41 13.70 15.58
N VAL A 373 15.95 13.74 14.35
CA VAL A 373 15.23 13.38 13.13
C VAL A 373 15.57 11.94 12.75
N VAL A 374 14.58 11.18 12.33
CA VAL A 374 14.75 9.86 11.71
C VAL A 374 14.28 9.96 10.26
N ILE A 375 15.10 9.55 9.30
CA ILE A 375 14.71 9.49 7.88
C ILE A 375 14.77 8.03 7.43
N ASP A 376 13.62 7.39 7.27
CA ASP A 376 13.52 6.05 6.64
C ASP A 376 13.49 6.18 5.12
N GLU A 377 13.98 5.15 4.42
CA GLU A 377 14.28 5.17 2.99
C GLU A 377 15.14 6.38 2.53
N ALA A 378 16.08 6.81 3.37
CA ALA A 378 16.97 7.94 3.10
C ALA A 378 17.83 7.78 1.83
N ALA A 379 18.16 6.54 1.47
CA ALA A 379 18.93 6.19 0.27
C ALA A 379 18.16 6.42 -1.06
N GLN A 380 16.90 6.85 -0.99
CA GLN A 380 16.04 7.13 -2.14
C GLN A 380 15.59 8.59 -2.21
N ALA A 381 16.08 9.41 -1.29
CA ALA A 381 15.80 10.83 -1.25
C ALA A 381 16.97 11.59 -1.86
N LEU A 382 16.67 12.58 -2.71
CA LEU A 382 17.64 13.62 -3.08
C LEU A 382 18.29 14.19 -1.80
N GLU A 383 19.60 14.41 -1.80
CA GLU A 383 20.30 14.86 -0.58
C GLU A 383 19.66 16.13 0.00
N ILE A 384 19.35 17.12 -0.84
CA ILE A 384 18.67 18.36 -0.42
C ILE A 384 17.28 18.11 0.20
N ALA A 385 16.58 17.04 -0.17
CA ALA A 385 15.32 16.69 0.48
C ALA A 385 15.54 16.23 1.93
N CYS A 386 16.62 15.48 2.22
CA CYS A 386 16.98 15.09 3.59
C CYS A 386 17.34 16.30 4.46
N TRP A 387 17.95 17.34 3.89
CA TRP A 387 18.28 18.56 4.64
C TRP A 387 17.05 19.33 5.17
N VAL A 388 15.89 19.23 4.50
CA VAL A 388 14.65 19.91 4.94
C VAL A 388 14.24 19.55 6.39
N PRO A 389 14.17 18.27 6.81
CA PRO A 389 13.94 17.91 8.21
C PRO A 389 15.21 17.90 9.08
N ILE A 390 16.43 17.69 8.53
CA ILE A 390 17.68 17.72 9.34
C ILE A 390 17.90 19.08 9.99
N LEU A 391 17.64 20.19 9.27
CA LEU A 391 17.71 21.57 9.79
C LEU A 391 16.79 21.84 11.01
N LYS A 392 15.98 20.87 11.46
CA LYS A 392 15.05 20.99 12.58
C LYS A 392 15.46 20.19 13.81
N ALA A 393 16.51 19.37 13.74
CA ALA A 393 16.92 18.46 14.79
C ALA A 393 18.36 18.69 15.24
N LYS A 394 18.68 18.27 16.48
CA LYS A 394 20.05 18.29 17.03
C LYS A 394 20.96 17.24 16.37
N ARG A 395 20.38 16.08 16.04
CA ARG A 395 21.04 14.92 15.44
C ARG A 395 20.11 14.15 14.51
N CYS A 396 20.69 13.29 13.69
CA CYS A 396 20.04 12.58 12.60
C CYS A 396 20.29 11.07 12.63
N VAL A 397 19.25 10.28 12.43
CA VAL A 397 19.35 8.84 12.12
C VAL A 397 18.83 8.62 10.71
N LEU A 398 19.69 8.17 9.82
CA LEU A 398 19.31 7.79 8.45
C LEU A 398 19.16 6.27 8.41
N ALA A 399 18.00 5.79 7.95
CA ALA A 399 17.78 4.38 7.64
C ALA A 399 17.54 4.23 6.14
N GLY A 400 18.21 3.27 5.52
CA GLY A 400 18.11 3.07 4.07
C GLY A 400 18.97 1.93 3.56
N ASP A 401 19.03 1.83 2.24
CA ASP A 401 19.92 0.93 1.53
C ASP A 401 20.32 1.55 0.19
N HIS A 402 21.59 1.94 0.08
CA HIS A 402 22.17 2.55 -1.11
C HIS A 402 22.40 1.56 -2.26
N LEU A 403 22.23 0.26 -2.02
CA LEU A 403 22.31 -0.80 -3.03
C LEU A 403 20.92 -1.15 -3.61
N GLN A 404 19.88 -0.41 -3.22
CA GLN A 404 18.54 -0.41 -3.82
C GLN A 404 18.29 0.89 -4.61
N LEU A 405 17.06 1.11 -5.10
CA LEU A 405 16.73 2.19 -6.04
C LEU A 405 17.16 3.59 -5.54
N PRO A 406 17.93 4.36 -6.34
CA PRO A 406 18.19 5.78 -6.09
C PRO A 406 16.92 6.64 -6.33
N PRO A 407 16.93 7.94 -5.98
CA PRO A 407 15.85 8.87 -6.33
C PRO A 407 15.62 8.92 -7.85
N THR A 408 14.35 8.91 -8.27
CA THR A 408 13.97 9.10 -9.67
C THR A 408 14.23 10.54 -10.12
N ILE A 409 15.06 10.70 -11.15
CA ILE A 409 15.45 11.99 -11.75
C ILE A 409 15.14 11.93 -13.25
N LYS A 410 14.50 12.96 -13.79
CA LYS A 410 14.07 13.03 -15.19
C LYS A 410 15.21 13.46 -16.11
N SER A 411 15.98 14.46 -15.70
CA SER A 411 17.13 14.94 -16.44
C SER A 411 18.31 14.00 -16.28
N LYS A 412 18.60 13.24 -17.34
CA LYS A 412 19.84 12.44 -17.44
C LYS A 412 21.09 13.29 -17.19
N VAL A 413 21.08 14.56 -17.59
CA VAL A 413 22.18 15.49 -17.34
C VAL A 413 22.32 15.79 -15.85
N ALA A 414 21.22 16.01 -15.13
CA ALA A 414 21.28 16.24 -13.69
C ALA A 414 21.73 14.98 -12.93
N ALA A 415 21.21 13.81 -13.29
CA ALA A 415 21.61 12.52 -12.72
C ALA A 415 23.11 12.25 -12.93
N THR A 416 23.63 12.26 -14.17
CA THR A 416 25.05 11.99 -14.46
C THR A 416 26.01 12.97 -13.78
N ASN A 417 25.57 14.18 -13.42
CA ASN A 417 26.36 15.15 -12.66
C ASN A 417 26.19 15.03 -11.12
N GLY A 418 25.59 13.94 -10.63
CA GLY A 418 25.55 13.56 -9.22
C GLY A 418 24.31 13.99 -8.44
N LEU A 419 23.20 14.34 -9.10
CA LEU A 419 21.93 14.61 -8.39
C LEU A 419 21.29 13.33 -7.81
N ASP A 420 21.65 12.16 -8.36
CA ASP A 420 21.24 10.83 -7.93
C ASP A 420 21.96 10.33 -6.67
N VAL A 421 23.16 10.85 -6.40
CA VAL A 421 23.93 10.58 -5.18
C VAL A 421 23.15 11.11 -3.96
N THR A 422 22.68 10.18 -3.13
CA THR A 422 21.93 10.53 -1.92
C THR A 422 22.84 10.85 -0.74
N LEU A 423 22.28 11.46 0.30
CA LEU A 423 23.01 11.66 1.57
C LEU A 423 23.54 10.34 2.12
N PHE A 424 22.74 9.28 2.04
CA PHE A 424 23.12 7.95 2.53
C PHE A 424 24.32 7.42 1.73
N ASP A 425 24.24 7.45 0.40
CA ASP A 425 25.27 6.95 -0.52
C ASP A 425 26.59 7.75 -0.38
N ARG A 426 26.50 9.08 -0.25
CA ARG A 426 27.68 9.94 -0.02
C ARG A 426 28.34 9.64 1.33
N MET A 427 27.58 9.34 2.38
CA MET A 427 28.14 9.01 3.70
C MET A 427 28.72 7.59 3.74
N THR A 428 28.12 6.60 3.07
CA THR A 428 28.65 5.22 3.07
C THR A 428 29.99 5.07 2.36
N HIS A 429 30.31 5.98 1.44
CA HIS A 429 31.59 6.02 0.74
C HIS A 429 32.73 6.74 1.51
N LEU A 430 32.47 7.34 2.68
CA LEU A 430 33.51 8.00 3.48
C LEU A 430 34.06 7.06 4.55
N GLU A 431 35.38 6.87 4.59
CA GLU A 431 36.06 6.00 5.57
C GLU A 431 35.80 6.44 7.02
N ARG A 432 35.84 7.76 7.29
CA ARG A 432 35.54 8.33 8.61
C ARG A 432 34.11 8.09 9.11
N MET A 433 33.20 7.67 8.23
CA MET A 433 31.81 7.37 8.55
C MET A 433 31.54 5.88 8.81
N GLN A 434 32.48 4.98 8.51
CA GLN A 434 32.32 3.53 8.77
C GLN A 434 31.95 3.21 10.23
N PRO A 435 32.47 3.88 11.27
CA PRO A 435 32.06 3.62 12.66
C PRO A 435 30.57 3.84 12.93
N VAL A 436 29.91 4.78 12.22
CA VAL A 436 28.48 5.11 12.43
C VAL A 436 27.51 4.35 11.53
N ILE A 437 28.02 3.53 10.61
CA ILE A 437 27.20 2.71 9.72
C ILE A 437 27.03 1.34 10.38
N LYS A 438 25.78 0.98 10.68
CA LYS A 438 25.42 -0.33 11.24
C LYS A 438 24.62 -1.11 10.21
N LEU A 439 25.24 -2.17 9.68
CA LEU A 439 24.60 -3.13 8.78
C LEU A 439 23.67 -4.05 9.57
N LEU A 440 22.46 -4.25 9.07
CA LEU A 440 21.59 -5.33 9.51
C LEU A 440 21.94 -6.57 8.69
N ASP A 441 22.47 -7.60 9.33
CA ASP A 441 23.11 -8.74 8.65
C ASP A 441 22.17 -9.92 8.38
N THR A 442 21.07 -10.04 9.13
CA THR A 442 20.19 -11.21 9.09
C THR A 442 18.87 -10.86 8.39
N GLN A 443 18.48 -11.64 7.38
CA GLN A 443 17.28 -11.43 6.57
C GLN A 443 16.15 -12.41 6.92
N TYR A 444 14.92 -11.90 6.94
CA TYR A 444 13.67 -12.61 7.31
C TYR A 444 12.66 -12.64 6.16
N ARG A 445 13.09 -12.23 4.96
CA ARG A 445 12.37 -12.45 3.72
C ARG A 445 12.81 -13.78 3.13
N MET A 446 13.65 -13.78 2.10
CA MET A 446 13.86 -14.77 1.03
C MET A 446 14.22 -16.20 1.48
N HIS A 447 14.04 -17.18 0.57
CA HIS A 447 14.78 -18.46 0.59
C HIS A 447 16.27 -18.20 0.38
N GLU A 448 17.15 -19.06 0.91
CA GLU A 448 18.60 -18.89 0.85
C GLU A 448 19.13 -18.78 -0.59
N ASP A 449 18.67 -19.63 -1.52
CA ASP A 449 19.06 -19.53 -2.93
C ASP A 449 18.74 -18.14 -3.53
N ILE A 450 17.62 -17.51 -3.17
CA ILE A 450 17.25 -16.18 -3.67
C ILE A 450 18.12 -15.08 -3.02
N SER A 451 18.41 -15.18 -1.72
CA SER A 451 19.23 -14.20 -1.01
C SER A 451 20.71 -14.34 -1.33
N ALA A 452 21.20 -15.54 -1.63
CA ALA A 452 22.62 -15.85 -1.82
C ALA A 452 23.24 -15.07 -2.97
N TRP A 453 22.56 -14.96 -4.13
CA TRP A 453 23.01 -14.11 -5.23
C TRP A 453 23.11 -12.65 -4.80
N SER A 454 22.04 -12.09 -4.22
CA SER A 454 21.98 -10.69 -3.78
C SER A 454 23.07 -10.40 -2.74
N SER A 455 23.26 -11.30 -1.78
CA SER A 455 24.30 -11.26 -0.75
C SER A 455 25.70 -11.16 -1.38
N ARG A 456 26.05 -12.08 -2.30
CA ARG A 456 27.36 -12.08 -2.97
C ARG A 456 27.57 -10.86 -3.88
N ALA A 457 26.59 -10.57 -4.74
CA ALA A 457 26.71 -9.56 -5.80
C ALA A 457 26.68 -8.11 -5.26
N MET A 458 25.92 -7.85 -4.21
CA MET A 458 25.69 -6.48 -3.70
C MET A 458 26.22 -6.26 -2.28
N TYR A 459 26.11 -7.25 -1.40
CA TYR A 459 26.40 -7.11 0.04
C TYR A 459 27.63 -7.90 0.51
N LYS A 460 28.59 -8.17 -0.39
CA LYS A 460 29.89 -8.82 -0.10
C LYS A 460 29.81 -10.22 0.55
N GLY A 461 28.67 -10.89 0.48
CA GLY A 461 28.41 -12.15 1.17
C GLY A 461 28.09 -12.01 2.67
N GLU A 462 27.85 -10.79 3.17
CA GLU A 462 27.63 -10.54 4.60
C GLU A 462 26.18 -10.83 5.07
N LEU A 463 25.22 -11.02 4.15
CA LEU A 463 23.83 -11.37 4.53
C LEU A 463 23.70 -12.84 4.92
N LYS A 464 22.96 -13.05 6.01
CA LYS A 464 22.63 -14.35 6.60
C LYS A 464 21.13 -14.58 6.55
N ASP A 465 20.71 -15.81 6.34
CA ASP A 465 19.31 -16.19 6.31
C ASP A 465 18.81 -16.64 7.68
N PHE A 466 17.62 -16.20 8.09
CA PHE A 466 16.98 -16.74 9.26
C PHE A 466 16.46 -18.16 8.98
N GLU A 467 16.70 -19.10 9.88
CA GLU A 467 16.46 -20.55 9.71
C GLU A 467 15.06 -20.87 9.14
N TYR A 468 14.01 -20.23 9.67
CA TYR A 468 12.62 -20.46 9.24
C TYR A 468 12.30 -19.98 7.82
N VAL A 469 13.16 -19.16 7.20
CA VAL A 469 12.98 -18.71 5.81
C VAL A 469 13.97 -19.32 4.84
N ALA A 470 15.12 -19.82 5.32
CA ALA A 470 16.20 -20.34 4.49
C ALA A 470 15.73 -21.43 3.50
N LYS A 471 14.86 -22.36 3.93
CA LYS A 471 14.45 -23.55 3.15
C LYS A 471 13.01 -23.57 2.63
N ARG A 472 12.26 -22.48 2.80
CA ARG A 472 10.79 -22.48 2.60
C ARG A 472 10.37 -22.50 1.12
N LYS A 473 9.38 -23.32 0.74
CA LYS A 473 8.95 -23.51 -0.67
C LYS A 473 7.46 -23.32 -0.89
N LEU A 474 6.98 -23.21 -2.15
CA LEU A 474 5.57 -22.88 -2.43
C LEU A 474 4.58 -23.96 -1.95
N HIS A 475 4.91 -25.25 -2.13
CA HIS A 475 4.07 -26.38 -1.68
C HIS A 475 3.80 -26.44 -0.16
N GLU A 476 4.57 -25.71 0.66
CA GLU A 476 4.34 -25.64 2.12
C GLU A 476 3.18 -24.72 2.51
N LEU A 477 2.68 -23.91 1.57
CA LEU A 477 1.53 -23.05 1.81
C LEU A 477 0.26 -23.91 1.89
N PRO A 478 -0.56 -23.79 2.97
CA PRO A 478 -1.62 -24.75 3.27
C PRO A 478 -2.79 -24.77 2.27
N HIS A 479 -2.90 -23.72 1.45
CA HIS A 479 -3.92 -23.56 0.41
C HIS A 479 -3.39 -23.88 -1.01
N VAL A 480 -2.13 -24.27 -1.14
CA VAL A 480 -1.46 -24.55 -2.42
C VAL A 480 -1.41 -26.07 -2.65
N SER A 481 -1.72 -26.49 -3.88
CA SER A 481 -1.81 -27.89 -4.32
C SER A 481 -0.65 -28.31 -5.24
N ILE A 482 0.49 -27.63 -5.12
CA ILE A 482 1.70 -27.92 -5.89
C ILE A 482 2.38 -29.19 -5.31
N PRO A 483 2.69 -30.22 -6.10
CA PRO A 483 3.48 -31.37 -5.65
C PRO A 483 4.88 -30.96 -5.16
N CYS A 484 5.40 -31.65 -4.15
CA CYS A 484 6.74 -31.35 -3.61
C CYS A 484 7.86 -31.53 -4.65
N ASP A 485 7.65 -32.43 -5.61
CA ASP A 485 8.53 -32.83 -6.70
C ASP A 485 8.28 -32.09 -8.02
N ASP A 486 7.35 -31.13 -8.05
CA ASP A 486 7.08 -30.31 -9.24
C ASP A 486 8.24 -29.34 -9.52
N ARG A 487 9.04 -29.67 -10.54
CA ARG A 487 10.24 -28.91 -10.94
C ARG A 487 9.98 -27.51 -11.49
N VAL A 488 8.73 -27.14 -11.78
CA VAL A 488 8.41 -25.85 -12.41
C VAL A 488 7.68 -24.95 -11.42
N LEU A 489 6.62 -25.45 -10.81
CA LEU A 489 5.78 -24.70 -9.88
C LEU A 489 6.35 -24.70 -8.45
N ASN A 490 7.14 -25.71 -8.06
CA ASN A 490 7.81 -25.74 -6.76
C ASN A 490 9.30 -25.33 -6.80
N ALA A 491 9.81 -24.94 -7.97
CA ALA A 491 11.14 -24.36 -8.11
C ALA A 491 11.30 -23.12 -7.22
N THR A 492 12.47 -22.95 -6.61
CA THR A 492 12.80 -21.72 -5.86
C THR A 492 13.31 -20.64 -6.81
N LEU A 493 14.23 -21.02 -7.70
CA LEU A 493 14.73 -20.25 -8.83
C LEU A 493 14.29 -20.98 -10.12
N LEU A 494 13.61 -20.28 -11.03
CA LEU A 494 13.22 -20.81 -12.34
C LEU A 494 13.67 -19.86 -13.44
N LEU A 495 14.47 -20.36 -14.38
CA LEU A 495 14.87 -19.62 -15.58
C LEU A 495 14.09 -20.17 -16.78
N ILE A 496 13.29 -19.32 -17.41
CA ILE A 496 12.55 -19.63 -18.63
C ILE A 496 13.20 -18.87 -19.78
N ASP A 497 14.05 -19.57 -20.53
CA ASP A 497 14.91 -18.97 -21.53
C ASP A 497 14.19 -18.84 -22.89
N THR A 498 14.17 -17.64 -23.43
CA THR A 498 13.58 -17.32 -24.74
C THR A 498 14.61 -17.29 -25.88
N ALA A 499 15.90 -17.52 -25.59
CA ALA A 499 16.94 -17.67 -26.60
C ALA A 499 16.57 -18.77 -27.60
N GLY A 500 16.87 -18.54 -28.88
CA GLY A 500 16.51 -19.45 -29.98
C GLY A 500 15.00 -19.55 -30.31
N CYS A 501 14.09 -19.09 -29.45
CA CYS A 501 12.64 -19.26 -29.60
C CYS A 501 11.96 -18.21 -30.50
N LEU A 502 12.74 -17.34 -31.16
CA LEU A 502 12.28 -16.25 -32.04
C LEU A 502 11.34 -15.23 -31.37
N LEU A 503 11.45 -15.08 -30.05
CA LEU A 503 10.66 -14.13 -29.25
C LEU A 503 11.40 -12.78 -29.11
N GLU A 504 11.73 -12.16 -30.24
CA GLU A 504 12.38 -10.84 -30.29
C GLU A 504 11.49 -9.73 -29.70
N GLU A 505 12.10 -8.64 -29.23
CA GLU A 505 11.36 -7.48 -28.70
C GLU A 505 10.52 -6.77 -29.79
N ASP A 506 9.40 -6.16 -29.41
CA ASP A 506 8.53 -5.50 -30.38
C ASP A 506 9.23 -4.28 -31.02
N ASP A 507 9.16 -4.18 -32.35
CA ASP A 507 9.66 -3.03 -33.11
C ASP A 507 8.98 -1.71 -32.69
N GLN A 508 9.71 -0.59 -32.82
CA GLN A 508 9.18 0.75 -32.54
C GLN A 508 8.23 1.23 -33.66
N VAL A 509 7.01 0.70 -33.70
CA VAL A 509 6.00 1.06 -34.72
C VAL A 509 5.32 2.41 -34.43
N ASP A 510 5.28 2.87 -33.16
CA ASP A 510 4.55 4.07 -32.75
C ASP A 510 5.41 5.35 -32.67
N LEU A 511 5.44 6.09 -33.78
CA LEU A 511 6.04 7.44 -33.92
C LEU A 511 5.33 8.56 -33.12
N LYS A 512 4.58 8.22 -32.06
CA LYS A 512 3.71 9.17 -31.32
C LYS A 512 3.86 9.17 -29.80
N GLU A 513 4.58 8.21 -29.21
CA GLU A 513 4.76 8.18 -27.75
C GLU A 513 6.10 8.81 -27.34
N LEU A 514 6.02 9.88 -26.52
CA LEU A 514 7.17 10.68 -26.04
C LEU A 514 8.14 9.91 -25.11
N VAL A 515 7.91 8.62 -24.87
CA VAL A 515 8.75 7.77 -24.01
C VAL A 515 9.01 6.45 -24.72
N HIS A 516 10.27 6.22 -25.14
CA HIS A 516 10.70 4.99 -25.82
C HIS A 516 10.76 3.77 -24.88
N SER A 517 9.61 3.32 -24.36
CA SER A 517 9.47 2.06 -23.64
C SER A 517 9.51 0.87 -24.60
N ARG A 518 9.85 -0.32 -24.08
CA ARG A 518 9.87 -1.59 -24.82
C ARG A 518 8.79 -2.54 -24.33
N SER A 519 8.45 -3.50 -25.18
CA SER A 519 7.57 -4.64 -24.88
C SER A 519 8.05 -5.86 -25.65
N ASN A 520 7.61 -7.03 -25.21
CA ASN A 520 7.86 -8.32 -25.86
C ASN A 520 6.59 -9.17 -25.66
N ASN A 521 5.81 -9.29 -26.73
CA ASN A 521 4.57 -10.07 -26.72
C ASN A 521 4.79 -11.58 -26.48
N GLY A 522 5.97 -12.11 -26.83
CA GLY A 522 6.35 -13.51 -26.59
C GLY A 522 6.51 -13.78 -25.10
N GLU A 523 7.41 -13.05 -24.45
CA GLU A 523 7.59 -13.12 -22.99
C GLU A 523 6.28 -12.89 -22.24
N ALA A 524 5.46 -11.93 -22.68
CA ALA A 524 4.21 -11.60 -22.00
C ALA A 524 3.21 -12.77 -21.97
N ARG A 525 3.19 -13.63 -23.00
CA ARG A 525 2.38 -14.85 -23.03
C ARG A 525 2.93 -15.91 -22.08
N ILE A 526 4.24 -16.15 -22.09
CA ILE A 526 4.90 -17.12 -21.20
C ILE A 526 4.66 -16.75 -19.73
N VAL A 527 4.85 -15.48 -19.38
CA VAL A 527 4.52 -14.95 -18.05
C VAL A 527 3.05 -15.18 -17.72
N ALA A 528 2.13 -14.90 -18.64
CA ALA A 528 0.70 -15.10 -18.41
C ALA A 528 0.32 -16.57 -18.23
N GLN A 529 0.94 -17.49 -18.97
CA GLN A 529 0.77 -18.93 -18.80
C GLN A 529 1.29 -19.41 -17.44
N HIS A 530 2.53 -19.04 -17.06
CA HIS A 530 3.15 -19.44 -15.80
C HIS A 530 2.40 -18.91 -14.58
N VAL A 531 2.00 -17.64 -14.61
CA VAL A 531 1.12 -17.03 -13.58
C VAL A 531 -0.21 -17.79 -13.49
N SER A 532 -0.83 -18.12 -14.62
CA SER A 532 -2.08 -18.90 -14.62
C SER A 532 -1.89 -20.32 -14.06
N ALA A 533 -0.72 -20.94 -14.26
CA ALA A 533 -0.39 -22.24 -13.67
C ALA A 533 -0.24 -22.17 -12.14
N LEU A 534 0.49 -21.17 -11.62
CA LEU A 534 0.60 -20.91 -10.18
C LEU A 534 -0.78 -20.67 -9.53
N LEU A 535 -1.63 -19.85 -10.17
CA LEU A 535 -3.00 -19.58 -9.72
C LEU A 535 -3.88 -20.84 -9.76
N THR A 536 -3.77 -21.65 -10.82
CA THR A 536 -4.49 -22.93 -10.95
C THR A 536 -4.06 -23.95 -9.88
N ALA A 537 -2.78 -23.91 -9.48
CA ALA A 537 -2.25 -24.73 -8.40
C ALA A 537 -2.54 -24.16 -7.00
N GLY A 538 -3.33 -23.09 -6.88
CA GLY A 538 -3.87 -22.57 -5.63
C GLY A 538 -3.11 -21.40 -4.99
N VAL A 539 -2.00 -20.92 -5.57
CA VAL A 539 -1.36 -19.68 -5.12
C VAL A 539 -2.33 -18.51 -5.37
N ARG A 540 -2.46 -17.57 -4.43
CA ARG A 540 -3.49 -16.52 -4.51
C ARG A 540 -3.01 -15.29 -5.30
N GLU A 541 -3.94 -14.52 -5.87
CA GLU A 541 -3.60 -13.29 -6.63
C GLU A 541 -2.79 -12.29 -5.80
N GLU A 542 -3.13 -12.13 -4.51
CA GLU A 542 -2.41 -11.25 -3.60
C GLU A 542 -1.05 -11.82 -3.14
N GLU A 543 -0.70 -13.04 -3.50
CA GLU A 543 0.58 -13.71 -3.18
C GLU A 543 1.57 -13.72 -4.36
N ILE A 544 1.15 -13.29 -5.55
CA ILE A 544 1.97 -13.22 -6.76
C ILE A 544 2.30 -11.75 -7.10
N ALA A 545 3.53 -11.49 -7.57
CA ALA A 545 3.89 -10.30 -8.32
C ALA A 545 4.17 -10.64 -9.78
N VAL A 546 3.82 -9.75 -10.70
CA VAL A 546 4.45 -9.68 -12.02
C VAL A 546 5.25 -8.39 -12.14
N ILE A 547 6.55 -8.52 -12.37
CA ILE A 547 7.51 -7.40 -12.39
C ILE A 547 8.15 -7.33 -13.78
N THR A 548 8.26 -6.13 -14.34
CA THR A 548 9.05 -5.92 -15.56
C THR A 548 9.66 -4.51 -15.58
N PRO A 549 10.87 -4.30 -16.12
CA PRO A 549 11.51 -2.97 -16.11
C PRO A 549 10.85 -1.92 -17.00
N TYR A 550 9.94 -2.31 -17.91
CA TYR A 550 9.38 -1.43 -18.94
C TYR A 550 7.87 -1.19 -18.80
N SER A 551 7.45 0.09 -18.81
CA SER A 551 6.03 0.47 -18.66
C SER A 551 5.12 -0.09 -19.74
N LYS A 552 5.57 -0.14 -21.00
CA LYS A 552 4.79 -0.73 -22.11
C LYS A 552 4.59 -2.24 -21.91
N GLN A 553 5.56 -2.97 -21.36
CA GLN A 553 5.38 -4.37 -20.98
C GLN A 553 4.37 -4.54 -19.82
N VAL A 554 4.37 -3.62 -18.84
CA VAL A 554 3.33 -3.59 -17.79
C VAL A 554 1.93 -3.45 -18.39
N GLU A 555 1.77 -2.67 -19.45
CA GLU A 555 0.49 -2.49 -20.15
C GLU A 555 0.07 -3.73 -20.93
N VAL A 556 0.99 -4.35 -21.68
CA VAL A 556 0.74 -5.63 -22.39
C VAL A 556 0.33 -6.73 -21.41
N LEU A 557 1.08 -6.91 -20.31
CA LEU A 557 0.77 -7.90 -19.28
C LEU A 557 -0.58 -7.64 -18.60
N LYS A 558 -0.92 -6.36 -18.36
CA LYS A 558 -2.25 -5.98 -17.84
C LYS A 558 -3.37 -6.27 -18.83
N ALA A 559 -3.16 -6.07 -20.14
CA ALA A 559 -4.17 -6.37 -21.14
C ALA A 559 -4.49 -7.89 -21.19
N LEU A 560 -3.48 -8.74 -20.97
CA LEU A 560 -3.63 -10.20 -20.92
C LEU A 560 -4.30 -10.69 -19.63
N LEU A 561 -3.76 -10.30 -18.47
CA LEU A 561 -4.10 -10.94 -17.18
C LEU A 561 -5.24 -10.26 -16.42
N ARG A 562 -5.37 -8.92 -16.50
CA ARG A 562 -6.21 -8.14 -15.56
C ARG A 562 -7.72 -8.41 -15.66
N ASN A 563 -8.19 -8.91 -16.80
CA ASN A 563 -9.59 -9.28 -16.99
C ASN A 563 -9.95 -10.60 -16.30
N GLN A 564 -8.97 -11.49 -16.09
CA GLN A 564 -9.14 -12.76 -15.39
C GLN A 564 -8.78 -12.61 -13.91
N TYR A 565 -7.71 -11.87 -13.62
CA TYR A 565 -7.09 -11.71 -12.30
C TYR A 565 -6.98 -10.22 -11.96
N PRO A 566 -8.03 -9.61 -11.38
CA PRO A 566 -8.10 -8.16 -11.15
C PRO A 566 -7.31 -7.68 -9.93
N GLU A 567 -6.96 -8.57 -8.98
CA GLU A 567 -6.20 -8.25 -7.76
C GLU A 567 -4.69 -8.49 -7.93
N LEU A 568 -4.29 -9.27 -8.93
CA LEU A 568 -2.90 -9.54 -9.31
C LEU A 568 -2.07 -8.25 -9.51
N GLU A 569 -0.94 -8.15 -8.81
CA GLU A 569 -0.08 -6.97 -8.86
C GLU A 569 0.94 -7.01 -10.01
N ILE A 570 0.61 -6.31 -11.10
CA ILE A 570 1.49 -6.12 -12.27
C ILE A 570 2.06 -4.68 -12.27
N ARG A 571 3.37 -4.50 -12.08
CA ARG A 571 4.01 -3.16 -12.02
C ARG A 571 5.45 -3.17 -12.54
N SER A 572 6.03 -1.97 -12.69
CA SER A 572 7.46 -1.81 -12.86
C SER A 572 8.23 -2.06 -11.56
N VAL A 573 9.53 -2.29 -11.67
CA VAL A 573 10.45 -2.44 -10.51
C VAL A 573 10.29 -1.29 -9.52
N ASP A 574 10.34 -0.05 -10.01
CA ASP A 574 10.15 1.18 -9.21
C ASP A 574 8.77 1.24 -8.53
N GLY A 575 7.74 0.65 -9.15
CA GLY A 575 6.38 0.56 -8.60
C GLY A 575 6.16 -0.57 -7.58
N PHE A 576 7.12 -1.49 -7.42
CA PHE A 576 7.05 -2.63 -6.49
C PHE A 576 7.84 -2.43 -5.18
N GLN A 577 8.44 -1.26 -5.01
CA GLN A 577 9.32 -0.99 -3.90
C GLN A 577 8.59 -0.98 -2.54
N GLY A 578 9.20 -1.61 -1.53
CA GLY A 578 8.61 -1.79 -0.20
C GLY A 578 7.59 -2.93 -0.10
N CYS A 579 7.16 -3.52 -1.21
CA CYS A 579 6.36 -4.73 -1.26
C CYS A 579 7.24 -6.00 -1.27
N GLU A 580 6.58 -7.14 -1.07
CA GLU A 580 7.12 -8.52 -1.14
C GLU A 580 5.96 -9.49 -1.42
N LYS A 581 6.23 -10.62 -2.07
CA LYS A 581 5.22 -11.61 -2.49
C LYS A 581 5.75 -13.04 -2.34
N GLU A 582 4.87 -14.03 -2.17
CA GLU A 582 5.27 -15.44 -2.04
C GLU A 582 5.96 -15.91 -3.33
N ALA A 583 5.37 -15.58 -4.49
CA ALA A 583 5.94 -15.81 -5.82
C ALA A 583 6.14 -14.49 -6.59
N VAL A 584 7.20 -14.42 -7.40
CA VAL A 584 7.46 -13.31 -8.34
C VAL A 584 7.75 -13.89 -9.71
N VAL A 585 7.10 -13.35 -10.74
CA VAL A 585 7.38 -13.66 -12.14
C VAL A 585 7.90 -12.40 -12.84
N MET A 586 9.08 -12.48 -13.44
CA MET A 586 9.76 -11.35 -14.06
C MET A 586 9.90 -11.52 -15.58
N SER A 587 9.64 -10.46 -16.34
CA SER A 587 9.92 -10.38 -17.78
C SER A 587 10.95 -9.27 -18.05
N LEU A 588 12.10 -9.64 -18.63
CA LEU A 588 13.21 -8.73 -18.90
C LEU A 588 13.10 -7.99 -20.24
N VAL A 589 12.24 -8.45 -21.15
CA VAL A 589 11.82 -7.83 -22.42
C VAL A 589 12.88 -7.82 -23.52
N ARG A 590 14.14 -7.61 -23.16
CA ARG A 590 15.24 -7.37 -24.10
C ARG A 590 15.67 -8.67 -24.77
N SER A 591 15.20 -8.86 -26.00
CA SER A 591 15.74 -9.82 -26.96
C SER A 591 15.97 -9.11 -28.29
N ASN A 592 17.21 -9.01 -28.75
CA ASN A 592 17.55 -8.28 -29.98
C ASN A 592 18.90 -8.68 -30.58
N LYS A 593 18.99 -8.60 -31.91
CA LYS A 593 20.18 -8.99 -32.71
C LYS A 593 21.46 -8.19 -32.40
N SER A 594 21.34 -6.99 -31.81
CA SER A 594 22.49 -6.19 -31.35
C SER A 594 22.93 -6.51 -29.92
N ARG A 595 22.25 -7.44 -29.24
CA ARG A 595 22.45 -7.87 -27.84
C ARG A 595 22.59 -6.69 -26.87
N GLN A 596 21.72 -5.69 -27.02
CA GLN A 596 21.70 -4.49 -26.18
C GLN A 596 20.66 -4.62 -25.06
N VAL A 597 21.12 -4.58 -23.81
CA VAL A 597 20.28 -4.63 -22.60
C VAL A 597 19.69 -3.27 -22.19
N GLY A 598 20.36 -2.16 -22.55
CA GLY A 598 19.88 -0.80 -22.30
C GLY A 598 19.61 -0.52 -20.81
N PHE A 599 18.37 -0.18 -20.47
CA PHE A 599 17.93 0.20 -19.11
C PHE A 599 18.05 -0.94 -18.07
N LEU A 600 18.21 -2.19 -18.50
CA LEU A 600 18.48 -3.32 -17.60
C LEU A 600 19.85 -3.26 -16.92
N ALA A 601 20.80 -2.47 -17.43
CA ALA A 601 22.15 -2.29 -16.87
C ALA A 601 22.18 -1.49 -15.54
N ASP A 602 21.06 -1.42 -14.83
CA ASP A 602 20.97 -0.83 -13.49
C ASP A 602 20.90 -1.96 -12.44
N ASP A 603 22.07 -2.28 -11.91
CA ASP A 603 22.28 -3.36 -10.93
C ASP A 603 21.39 -3.17 -9.69
N ARG A 604 21.16 -1.93 -9.26
CA ARG A 604 20.32 -1.59 -8.10
C ARG A 604 18.83 -1.90 -8.39
N ARG A 605 18.35 -1.68 -9.62
CA ARG A 605 17.00 -2.12 -10.04
C ARG A 605 16.88 -3.64 -10.01
N MET A 606 17.85 -4.37 -10.55
CA MET A 606 17.78 -5.84 -10.61
C MET A 606 17.88 -6.48 -9.22
N ASN A 607 18.73 -5.96 -8.34
CA ASN A 607 18.74 -6.32 -6.93
C ASN A 607 17.37 -6.10 -6.26
N VAL A 608 16.70 -4.98 -6.52
CA VAL A 608 15.34 -4.76 -5.99
C VAL A 608 14.33 -5.74 -6.54
N ALA A 609 14.35 -6.03 -7.84
CA ALA A 609 13.42 -6.97 -8.48
C ALA A 609 13.58 -8.39 -7.92
N MET A 610 14.81 -8.92 -7.90
CA MET A 610 15.16 -10.22 -7.32
C MET A 610 14.68 -10.36 -5.88
N THR A 611 14.98 -9.36 -5.05
CA THR A 611 14.69 -9.40 -3.61
C THR A 611 13.22 -9.10 -3.24
N ARG A 612 12.29 -9.05 -4.20
CA ARG A 612 10.84 -9.03 -3.92
C ARG A 612 10.27 -10.40 -3.59
N ALA A 613 10.91 -11.46 -4.09
CA ALA A 613 10.45 -12.83 -3.95
C ALA A 613 10.64 -13.39 -2.54
N LYS A 614 9.87 -14.43 -2.24
CA LYS A 614 9.95 -15.15 -0.97
C LYS A 614 10.23 -16.63 -1.15
N ARG A 615 9.41 -17.34 -1.90
CA ARG A 615 9.46 -18.81 -2.07
C ARG A 615 9.84 -19.20 -3.49
N HIS A 616 9.41 -18.41 -4.48
CA HIS A 616 9.60 -18.67 -5.90
C HIS A 616 9.92 -17.39 -6.65
N ILE A 617 10.92 -17.43 -7.52
CA ILE A 617 11.17 -16.42 -8.54
C ILE A 617 11.39 -17.07 -9.90
N ALA A 618 10.55 -16.69 -10.87
CA ALA A 618 10.69 -17.05 -12.27
C ALA A 618 11.20 -15.86 -13.08
N ILE A 619 12.24 -16.05 -13.88
CA ILE A 619 12.76 -15.06 -14.84
C ILE A 619 12.49 -15.55 -16.25
N VAL A 620 11.76 -14.76 -17.03
CA VAL A 620 11.55 -14.94 -18.47
C VAL A 620 12.44 -13.95 -19.22
N CYS A 621 13.38 -14.44 -20.02
CA CYS A 621 14.37 -13.63 -20.71
C CYS A 621 15.13 -14.36 -21.81
N ASP A 622 15.74 -13.61 -22.72
CA ASP A 622 16.70 -14.11 -23.72
C ASP A 622 18.11 -14.12 -23.14
N THR A 623 18.63 -15.31 -22.78
CA THR A 623 19.96 -15.48 -22.17
C THR A 623 21.10 -14.95 -23.05
N GLU A 624 21.02 -15.07 -24.38
CA GLU A 624 22.04 -14.55 -25.30
C GLU A 624 22.11 -13.02 -25.29
N THR A 625 20.96 -12.35 -25.16
CA THR A 625 20.92 -10.88 -25.10
C THR A 625 21.39 -10.38 -23.74
N ILE A 626 20.88 -10.93 -22.62
CA ILE A 626 21.15 -10.37 -21.28
C ILE A 626 22.57 -10.65 -20.78
N SER A 627 23.15 -11.81 -21.11
CA SER A 627 24.48 -12.22 -20.60
C SER A 627 25.63 -11.40 -21.19
N THR A 628 25.36 -10.45 -22.09
CA THR A 628 26.33 -9.43 -22.51
C THR A 628 26.68 -8.42 -21.41
N HIS A 629 25.83 -8.29 -20.38
CA HIS A 629 26.10 -7.45 -19.22
C HIS A 629 26.56 -8.31 -18.05
N SER A 630 27.78 -8.09 -17.54
CA SER A 630 28.40 -8.96 -16.51
C SER A 630 27.54 -9.16 -15.27
N PHE A 631 26.84 -8.12 -14.79
CA PHE A 631 25.95 -8.25 -13.64
C PHE A 631 24.71 -9.13 -13.94
N LEU A 632 24.17 -9.07 -15.16
CA LEU A 632 23.04 -9.90 -15.58
C LEU A 632 23.48 -11.35 -15.87
N ALA A 633 24.66 -11.54 -16.44
CA ALA A 633 25.28 -12.85 -16.60
C ALA A 633 25.39 -13.57 -15.23
N SER A 634 25.81 -12.86 -14.17
CA SER A 634 25.86 -13.44 -12.82
C SER A 634 24.50 -13.88 -12.26
N ILE A 635 23.39 -13.36 -12.77
CA ILE A 635 22.03 -13.84 -12.43
C ILE A 635 21.77 -15.15 -13.19
N VAL A 636 22.06 -15.19 -14.50
CA VAL A 636 21.88 -16.39 -15.33
C VAL A 636 22.71 -17.56 -14.79
N GLU A 637 24.01 -17.34 -14.59
CA GLU A 637 24.95 -18.32 -14.02
C GLU A 637 24.42 -18.88 -12.68
N HIS A 638 23.90 -18.01 -11.80
CA HIS A 638 23.35 -18.42 -10.51
C HIS A 638 22.05 -19.24 -10.63
N PHE A 639 21.20 -18.96 -11.61
CA PHE A 639 19.99 -19.75 -11.88
C PHE A 639 20.34 -21.08 -12.56
N GLU A 640 21.39 -21.14 -13.38
CA GLU A 640 21.90 -22.39 -13.97
C GLU A 640 22.59 -23.29 -12.92
N GLU A 641 23.25 -22.70 -11.92
CA GLU A 641 23.92 -23.43 -10.83
C GLU A 641 22.94 -24.03 -9.80
N LEU A 642 21.90 -23.30 -9.40
CA LEU A 642 21.04 -23.65 -8.26
C LEU A 642 19.54 -23.80 -8.59
N GLY A 643 19.12 -23.34 -9.77
CA GLY A 643 17.72 -23.30 -10.18
C GLY A 643 17.30 -24.42 -11.12
N GLU A 644 16.04 -24.35 -11.55
CA GLU A 644 15.49 -25.16 -12.62
C GLU A 644 15.50 -24.33 -13.92
N TYR A 645 15.89 -24.96 -15.03
CA TYR A 645 15.93 -24.35 -16.37
C TYR A 645 14.82 -24.93 -17.24
N GLN A 646 14.10 -24.08 -17.96
CA GLN A 646 13.18 -24.49 -19.02
C GLN A 646 13.37 -23.66 -20.28
N SER A 647 13.17 -24.29 -21.43
CA SER A 647 13.04 -23.55 -22.69
C SER A 647 11.64 -22.96 -22.81
N ALA A 648 11.56 -21.71 -23.26
CA ALA A 648 10.30 -21.09 -23.66
C ALA A 648 9.52 -21.91 -24.70
N GLN A 649 10.20 -22.74 -25.50
CA GLN A 649 9.56 -23.63 -26.46
C GLN A 649 8.56 -24.60 -25.79
N GLU A 650 8.83 -25.05 -24.56
CA GLU A 650 7.92 -25.94 -23.81
C GLU A 650 6.57 -25.26 -23.51
N TYR A 651 6.57 -23.94 -23.27
CA TYR A 651 5.35 -23.14 -23.09
C TYR A 651 4.62 -22.89 -24.42
N LEU A 652 5.36 -22.75 -25.53
CA LEU A 652 4.79 -22.59 -26.87
C LEU A 652 4.13 -23.88 -27.39
N ASP A 653 4.77 -25.03 -27.18
CA ASP A 653 4.26 -26.33 -27.61
C ASP A 653 2.98 -26.72 -26.86
N ASN A 654 2.88 -26.37 -25.58
CA ASN A 654 1.65 -26.50 -24.79
C ASN A 654 0.48 -25.64 -25.34
N GLU A 655 0.77 -24.49 -25.95
CA GLU A 655 -0.21 -23.67 -26.68
C GLU A 655 -0.71 -24.40 -27.95
N ILE A 656 0.19 -25.08 -28.68
CA ILE A 656 -0.14 -25.86 -29.89
C ILE A 656 -1.00 -27.09 -29.54
N VAL A 657 -0.68 -27.82 -28.46
CA VAL A 657 -1.45 -29.00 -28.02
C VAL A 657 -2.87 -28.63 -27.60
N ARG A 658 -3.06 -27.50 -26.91
CA ARG A 658 -4.41 -26.97 -26.59
C ARG A 658 -5.11 -26.42 -27.83
N GLY A 659 -4.39 -25.70 -28.69
CA GLY A 659 -4.91 -25.13 -29.94
C GLY A 659 -5.39 -26.17 -30.96
N SER A 660 -4.89 -27.42 -30.90
CA SER A 660 -5.33 -28.51 -31.79
C SER A 660 -6.67 -29.14 -31.40
N LEU A 661 -7.29 -28.75 -30.28
CA LEU A 661 -8.62 -29.24 -29.86
C LEU A 661 -9.76 -28.21 -30.03
N ASP A 662 -9.45 -26.91 -30.19
CA ASP A 662 -10.45 -25.82 -30.34
C ASP A 662 -10.47 -25.20 -31.76
N GLY A 663 -10.34 -26.05 -32.79
CA GLY A 663 -10.18 -25.65 -34.20
C GLY A 663 -11.35 -24.91 -34.87
N GLU A 664 -12.50 -24.70 -34.21
CA GLU A 664 -13.69 -24.07 -34.82
C GLU A 664 -14.00 -22.64 -34.31
N ALA A 665 -13.32 -22.13 -33.29
CA ALA A 665 -13.70 -20.86 -32.66
C ALA A 665 -13.16 -19.58 -33.36
N ILE A 666 -12.05 -19.65 -34.10
CA ILE A 666 -11.26 -18.46 -34.50
C ILE A 666 -11.65 -17.88 -35.87
N GLN A 667 -12.55 -18.52 -36.65
CA GLN A 667 -12.99 -17.96 -37.94
C GLN A 667 -14.12 -16.91 -37.86
N ASN A 668 -14.82 -16.76 -36.72
CA ASN A 668 -16.04 -15.94 -36.62
C ASN A 668 -15.86 -14.51 -36.05
N GLN A 669 -14.63 -13.99 -35.89
CA GLN A 669 -14.39 -12.62 -35.40
C GLN A 669 -13.64 -11.68 -36.37
N ARG A 670 -13.56 -12.02 -37.67
CA ARG A 670 -13.05 -11.10 -38.71
C ARG A 670 -14.16 -10.37 -39.50
N SER A 671 -15.40 -10.42 -39.05
CA SER A 671 -16.59 -9.95 -39.77
C SER A 671 -17.49 -8.98 -38.98
N SER A 672 -16.91 -8.15 -38.10
CA SER A 672 -17.61 -6.97 -37.57
C SER A 672 -16.63 -5.83 -37.23
N VAL A 673 -17.04 -4.58 -37.54
CA VAL A 673 -16.32 -3.30 -37.34
C VAL A 673 -15.45 -2.83 -38.51
N CYS A 674 -16.11 -2.62 -39.66
CA CYS A 674 -15.98 -1.44 -40.53
C CYS A 674 -17.25 -1.44 -41.40
N CYS A 675 -18.11 -0.44 -41.46
CA CYS A 675 -17.96 1.01 -41.31
C CYS A 675 -19.31 1.66 -40.98
N ASN A 676 -19.32 2.94 -40.58
CA ASN A 676 -20.52 3.77 -40.62
C ASN A 676 -20.15 5.19 -41.07
N VAL A 677 -19.97 5.36 -42.38
CA VAL A 677 -19.84 6.68 -43.05
C VAL A 677 -20.86 6.73 -44.17
N THR A 678 -21.81 7.65 -44.06
CA THR A 678 -22.93 7.77 -45.01
C THR A 678 -22.56 8.55 -46.27
N ASN A 679 -22.99 8.03 -47.42
CA ASN A 679 -23.37 8.74 -48.65
C ASN A 679 -22.34 9.63 -49.38
N VAL A 680 -21.77 9.12 -50.49
CA VAL A 680 -21.77 9.84 -51.79
C VAL A 680 -21.93 8.85 -52.98
N LYS A 681 -23.02 9.06 -53.74
CA LYS A 681 -23.32 8.76 -55.17
C LYS A 681 -22.75 7.52 -55.92
N LYS A 682 -23.69 6.82 -56.58
CA LYS A 682 -23.51 5.86 -57.70
C LYS A 682 -22.67 6.41 -58.87
N VAL A 683 -21.83 5.56 -59.47
CA VAL A 683 -21.65 5.43 -60.93
C VAL A 683 -21.45 3.94 -61.28
N VAL A 684 -21.94 3.52 -62.46
CA VAL A 684 -21.94 2.14 -62.99
C VAL A 684 -20.82 1.95 -64.02
N SER A 685 -20.16 0.80 -64.08
CA SER A 685 -19.76 0.16 -65.36
C SER A 685 -19.14 -1.25 -65.21
N ARG A 686 -19.11 -1.97 -66.33
CA ARG A 686 -18.77 -3.40 -66.51
C ARG A 686 -17.26 -3.62 -66.82
N PRO A 687 -16.76 -4.87 -66.77
CA PRO A 687 -15.32 -5.19 -66.85
C PRO A 687 -14.81 -5.35 -68.30
N LEU A 688 -13.48 -5.45 -68.51
CA LEU A 688 -12.82 -6.41 -69.43
C LEU A 688 -11.27 -6.36 -69.46
N ARG A 689 -10.67 -7.56 -69.49
CA ARG A 689 -9.41 -7.99 -70.18
C ARG A 689 -8.01 -7.40 -69.89
N LYS A 690 -7.13 -8.34 -69.48
CA LYS A 690 -5.80 -8.72 -70.06
C LYS A 690 -4.76 -7.64 -70.39
N ARG A 691 -3.53 -7.84 -69.86
CA ARG A 691 -2.30 -7.90 -70.68
C ARG A 691 -1.17 -8.69 -70.00
N ASN A 692 -0.34 -9.34 -70.82
CA ASN A 692 0.85 -10.11 -70.43
C ASN A 692 2.09 -9.20 -70.29
N ALA A 693 3.13 -9.61 -69.55
CA ALA A 693 4.47 -9.89 -70.12
C ALA A 693 5.55 -10.33 -69.11
N LYS A 694 6.09 -11.55 -69.34
CA LYS A 694 7.50 -12.01 -69.30
C LYS A 694 8.54 -11.31 -68.38
N SER A 695 9.25 -12.12 -67.57
CA SER A 695 10.69 -12.51 -67.70
C SER A 695 11.20 -13.21 -66.42
N ARG A 696 12.30 -14.01 -66.37
CA ARG A 696 12.97 -14.94 -67.31
C ARG A 696 14.12 -15.67 -66.53
N GLY A 697 14.41 -16.95 -66.81
CA GLY A 697 15.59 -17.69 -66.31
C GLY A 697 15.37 -18.41 -64.97
N GLU A 698 15.40 -19.75 -64.87
CA GLU A 698 16.57 -20.68 -64.95
C GLU A 698 17.29 -20.82 -63.58
N SER A 699 17.64 -22.02 -63.08
CA SER A 699 17.47 -23.40 -63.59
C SER A 699 17.49 -24.42 -62.42
N ALA A 700 17.09 -25.66 -62.68
CA ALA A 700 17.07 -26.76 -61.71
C ALA A 700 18.38 -27.58 -61.74
N LEU A 701 18.65 -28.41 -60.71
CA LEU A 701 19.15 -29.80 -60.88
C LEU A 701 19.20 -30.64 -59.58
N GLN A 702 18.51 -31.78 -59.65
CA GLN A 702 18.85 -33.12 -59.12
C GLN A 702 19.13 -33.42 -57.64
N ALA A 703 18.26 -34.31 -57.14
CA ALA A 703 18.43 -35.20 -56.00
C ALA A 703 19.63 -36.17 -56.11
N LYS A 704 20.00 -36.76 -54.95
CA LYS A 704 20.36 -38.18 -54.85
C LYS A 704 20.05 -38.73 -53.45
N THR A 705 19.40 -39.89 -53.44
CA THR A 705 19.25 -40.80 -52.30
C THR A 705 20.53 -41.64 -52.13
N GLU A 706 20.83 -42.06 -50.90
CA GLU A 706 21.06 -43.49 -50.56
C GLU A 706 21.24 -43.71 -49.04
N SER A 707 21.18 -44.98 -48.64
CA SER A 707 20.98 -45.50 -47.29
C SER A 707 21.93 -46.67 -47.02
N PHE A 708 22.38 -46.92 -45.77
CA PHE A 708 22.30 -48.22 -45.06
C PHE A 708 23.25 -48.37 -43.82
N HIS A 709 22.82 -49.23 -42.89
CA HIS A 709 23.57 -50.08 -41.92
C HIS A 709 24.38 -49.51 -40.72
N ALA A 710 23.74 -49.56 -39.54
CA ALA A 710 23.94 -50.52 -38.42
C ALA A 710 25.32 -50.83 -37.76
N ILE A 711 25.41 -50.56 -36.43
CA ILE A 711 25.79 -51.40 -35.23
C ILE A 711 26.81 -52.58 -35.48
N PRO A 712 27.88 -52.83 -34.66
CA PRO A 712 27.75 -53.01 -33.19
C PRO A 712 28.96 -52.84 -32.20
N SER A 713 28.64 -52.99 -30.90
CA SER A 713 29.44 -53.56 -29.76
C SER A 713 30.69 -52.81 -29.23
N SER A 714 31.15 -52.94 -27.96
CA SER A 714 30.57 -53.40 -26.66
C SER A 714 31.62 -53.20 -25.51
N GLU A 715 31.28 -53.64 -24.27
CA GLU A 715 32.16 -53.88 -23.08
C GLU A 715 32.28 -52.71 -22.05
N LYS A 716 31.74 -52.82 -20.82
CA LYS A 716 32.28 -53.40 -19.53
C LYS A 716 33.26 -52.44 -18.81
N SER A 717 33.53 -52.43 -17.49
CA SER A 717 32.95 -52.93 -16.20
C SER A 717 33.92 -52.45 -15.08
N SER A 718 33.64 -52.35 -13.77
CA SER A 718 32.45 -52.43 -12.88
C SER A 718 32.89 -51.94 -11.47
N ASP A 719 32.00 -51.94 -10.45
CA ASP A 719 32.20 -52.53 -9.09
C ASP A 719 31.38 -51.83 -7.97
N GLU A 720 30.89 -52.65 -7.03
CA GLU A 720 30.02 -52.31 -5.90
C GLU A 720 30.75 -52.52 -4.56
N GLU A 721 30.32 -51.86 -3.47
CA GLU A 721 30.38 -52.45 -2.12
C GLU A 721 29.15 -52.07 -1.29
N VAL A 722 28.71 -52.99 -0.42
CA VAL A 722 27.50 -52.93 0.44
C VAL A 722 27.82 -53.60 1.78
N MET A 723 27.27 -53.09 2.90
CA MET A 723 26.88 -53.78 4.16
C MET A 723 26.63 -52.72 5.27
N GLU A 724 25.81 -52.90 6.31
CA GLU A 724 24.59 -53.70 6.53
C GLU A 724 23.86 -53.16 7.80
N ASP A 725 22.71 -53.75 8.18
CA ASP A 725 21.72 -53.23 9.15
C ASP A 725 22.14 -53.07 10.64
N ASN A 726 21.31 -52.33 11.40
CA ASN A 726 20.82 -52.83 12.70
C ASN A 726 19.49 -52.19 13.18
N VAL A 727 18.66 -53.00 13.85
CA VAL A 727 17.29 -52.68 14.30
C VAL A 727 17.12 -53.01 15.79
N VAL A 728 16.51 -52.11 16.60
CA VAL A 728 15.93 -52.45 17.93
C VAL A 728 14.65 -51.66 18.19
N ALA A 729 13.69 -52.26 18.89
CA ALA A 729 12.34 -51.73 19.15
C ALA A 729 12.10 -51.26 20.61
N VAL A 730 10.91 -50.68 20.80
CA VAL A 730 10.29 -50.05 22.01
C VAL A 730 10.27 -50.94 23.28
N PRO A 731 10.10 -50.38 24.50
CA PRO A 731 8.74 -50.10 25.01
C PRO A 731 8.58 -48.84 25.88
N SER A 732 7.31 -48.43 26.09
CA SER A 732 6.90 -47.42 27.08
C SER A 732 6.65 -48.06 28.46
N VAL A 733 6.91 -47.32 29.54
CA VAL A 733 6.35 -47.61 30.88
C VAL A 733 5.95 -46.30 31.56
N PHE A 734 4.69 -46.23 31.96
CA PHE A 734 4.10 -45.27 32.90
C PHE A 734 4.11 -45.92 34.29
N GLN A 735 4.19 -45.14 35.39
CA GLN A 735 4.16 -45.51 36.85
C GLN A 735 5.47 -45.15 37.60
N LEU A 736 5.49 -44.75 38.89
CA LEU A 736 4.47 -44.25 39.84
C LEU A 736 5.17 -43.68 41.12
N LEU A 737 4.41 -42.89 41.91
CA LEU A 737 4.54 -42.66 43.38
C LEU A 737 5.66 -41.76 43.98
N ASN A 738 5.21 -40.59 44.41
CA ASN A 738 5.15 -40.09 45.80
C ASN A 738 6.31 -40.33 46.79
N VAL A 739 6.82 -39.22 47.35
CA VAL A 739 6.98 -39.05 48.81
C VAL A 739 6.49 -37.63 49.18
N ASP A 740 5.73 -37.52 50.28
CA ASP A 740 5.05 -36.31 50.76
C ASP A 740 5.86 -35.51 51.81
N SER A 741 5.23 -34.45 52.37
CA SER A 741 5.57 -33.62 53.55
C SER A 741 6.49 -32.39 53.37
N GLU A 742 6.24 -31.21 53.96
CA GLU A 742 5.01 -30.63 54.58
C GLU A 742 5.13 -29.07 54.72
N ASP A 743 3.98 -28.40 54.87
CA ASP A 743 3.70 -27.09 55.51
C ASP A 743 4.09 -25.70 54.92
N GLU A 744 3.10 -25.13 54.21
CA GLU A 744 2.40 -23.83 54.40
C GLU A 744 3.13 -22.48 54.66
N SER A 745 2.86 -21.50 53.76
CA SER A 745 2.18 -20.24 54.16
C SER A 745 1.55 -19.44 52.99
N ASP A 746 0.22 -19.23 53.08
CA ASP A 746 -0.62 -18.15 52.52
C ASP A 746 -0.91 -17.92 51.01
N GLN A 747 -2.14 -17.47 50.77
CA GLN A 747 -2.86 -17.46 49.47
C GLN A 747 -3.09 -16.05 48.90
N LYS A 748 -3.10 -15.88 47.55
CA LYS A 748 -4.29 -15.44 46.75
C LYS A 748 -4.03 -14.98 45.30
N ASN A 749 -5.10 -15.08 44.50
CA ASN A 749 -5.38 -14.46 43.20
C ASN A 749 -4.74 -15.08 41.95
N GLN A 750 -5.34 -16.20 41.53
CA GLN A 750 -5.37 -16.64 40.13
C GLN A 750 -6.85 -16.64 39.67
N SER A 751 -7.36 -15.49 39.19
CA SER A 751 -8.74 -15.34 38.73
C SER A 751 -8.94 -14.09 37.86
N ASP A 752 -8.59 -14.16 36.57
CA ASP A 752 -8.92 -13.12 35.57
C ASP A 752 -9.07 -13.66 34.13
N GLN A 753 -8.75 -14.95 33.85
CA GLN A 753 -8.85 -15.53 32.50
C GLN A 753 -10.16 -16.31 32.23
N ASP A 754 -10.89 -16.74 33.26
CA ASP A 754 -12.11 -17.54 33.09
C ASP A 754 -13.39 -16.71 32.89
N GLU A 755 -13.42 -15.43 33.27
CA GLU A 755 -14.63 -14.59 33.15
C GLU A 755 -14.99 -14.24 31.69
N VAL A 756 -14.03 -14.25 30.77
CA VAL A 756 -14.30 -13.93 29.35
C VAL A 756 -15.04 -15.09 28.67
N LYS A 757 -14.59 -16.35 28.89
CA LYS A 757 -15.23 -17.54 28.29
C LYS A 757 -16.63 -17.81 28.84
N LEU A 758 -16.93 -17.40 30.08
CA LEU A 758 -18.26 -17.59 30.68
C LEU A 758 -19.37 -16.80 29.94
N ASN A 759 -19.04 -15.66 29.33
CA ASN A 759 -20.04 -14.78 28.72
C ASN A 759 -20.62 -15.34 27.41
N ASP A 760 -19.79 -15.95 26.56
CA ASP A 760 -20.25 -16.51 25.28
C ASP A 760 -21.10 -17.78 25.48
N PHE A 761 -20.68 -18.67 26.39
CA PHE A 761 -21.42 -19.90 26.73
C PHE A 761 -22.85 -19.63 27.25
N VAL A 762 -23.05 -18.54 28.00
CA VAL A 762 -24.40 -18.15 28.48
C VAL A 762 -25.28 -17.63 27.35
N VAL A 763 -24.70 -17.01 26.31
CA VAL A 763 -25.42 -16.52 25.12
C VAL A 763 -25.86 -17.69 24.24
N GLU A 764 -25.00 -18.69 24.03
CA GLU A 764 -25.33 -19.92 23.29
C GLU A 764 -26.47 -20.71 23.94
N LYS A 765 -26.40 -20.93 25.27
CA LYS A 765 -27.37 -21.76 25.99
C LYS A 765 -28.79 -21.18 25.93
N LEU A 766 -28.92 -19.85 25.97
CA LEU A 766 -30.18 -19.12 25.78
C LEU A 766 -30.68 -19.10 24.32
N HIS A 767 -29.81 -19.41 23.35
CA HIS A 767 -30.17 -19.53 21.93
C HIS A 767 -30.80 -20.90 21.65
N PHE A 768 -30.18 -21.98 22.15
CA PHE A 768 -30.67 -23.36 22.00
C PHE A 768 -32.08 -23.58 22.58
N GLU A 769 -32.36 -23.06 23.78
CA GLU A 769 -33.70 -23.20 24.40
C GLU A 769 -34.82 -22.60 23.53
N LYS A 770 -34.55 -21.52 22.78
CA LYS A 770 -35.54 -20.86 21.91
C LYS A 770 -35.71 -21.53 20.55
N LEU A 771 -34.72 -22.26 20.06
CA LEU A 771 -34.81 -23.03 18.81
C LEU A 771 -35.66 -24.31 18.98
N SER A 772 -35.65 -24.91 20.17
CA SER A 772 -36.36 -26.16 20.48
C SER A 772 -37.90 -26.10 20.36
N ASN A 773 -38.50 -24.92 20.42
CA ASN A 773 -39.95 -24.72 20.52
C ASN A 773 -40.64 -24.29 19.21
N LYS A 774 -40.37 -25.00 18.10
CA LYS A 774 -41.12 -24.86 16.83
C LYS A 774 -41.70 -26.21 16.36
N PRO A 775 -43.00 -26.29 16.03
CA PRO A 775 -43.59 -27.51 15.48
C PRO A 775 -43.12 -27.75 14.02
N VAL A 776 -42.67 -28.97 13.75
CA VAL A 776 -42.12 -29.38 12.45
C VAL A 776 -43.23 -29.65 11.43
N THR A 777 -43.29 -28.88 10.34
CA THR A 777 -44.15 -29.18 9.17
C THR A 777 -43.39 -30.03 8.14
N LYS A 778 -43.94 -31.21 7.84
CA LYS A 778 -43.33 -32.21 6.95
C LYS A 778 -43.39 -31.80 5.47
N VAL A 779 -42.29 -31.96 4.73
CA VAL A 779 -42.27 -32.03 3.26
C VAL A 779 -41.66 -33.38 2.82
N LYS A 780 -42.12 -33.91 1.67
CA LYS A 780 -42.08 -35.34 1.33
C LYS A 780 -40.71 -35.83 0.82
N LYS A 781 -40.24 -36.98 1.34
CA LYS A 781 -39.10 -37.73 0.80
C LYS A 781 -39.42 -38.37 -0.56
N LYS A 782 -38.51 -38.28 -1.53
CA LYS A 782 -38.32 -39.31 -2.57
C LYS A 782 -37.02 -40.08 -2.25
N LYS A 783 -37.14 -41.39 -2.00
CA LYS A 783 -35.99 -42.29 -1.77
C LYS A 783 -35.42 -42.77 -3.10
N LYS A 784 -34.08 -42.83 -3.23
CA LYS A 784 -33.40 -43.97 -3.87
C LYS A 784 -32.13 -44.33 -3.09
N LYS A 785 -31.83 -45.63 -3.07
CA LYS A 785 -31.11 -46.39 -2.04
C LYS A 785 -29.66 -45.96 -1.76
N MET A 786 -29.28 -46.09 -0.49
CA MET A 786 -27.88 -46.19 -0.02
C MET A 786 -27.20 -47.46 -0.58
N LYS A 787 -25.89 -47.40 -0.79
CA LYS A 787 -24.99 -48.45 -0.27
C LYS A 787 -24.29 -47.87 0.96
N LYS A 788 -24.05 -48.71 1.95
CA LYS A 788 -23.54 -48.37 3.28
C LYS A 788 -22.23 -49.13 3.46
N ASN A 789 -21.18 -48.47 3.90
CA ASN A 789 -20.13 -49.10 4.70
C ASN A 789 -19.54 -48.06 5.64
N SER A 790 -19.00 -48.53 6.76
CA SER A 790 -18.81 -47.74 7.97
C SER A 790 -17.37 -47.79 8.44
N ALA A 791 -16.81 -46.63 8.78
CA ALA A 791 -15.77 -46.48 9.79
C ALA A 791 -16.04 -45.18 10.57
N LYS A 792 -15.83 -45.21 11.89
CA LYS A 792 -15.89 -44.03 12.76
C LYS A 792 -14.47 -43.55 13.02
N THR A 793 -14.23 -42.26 12.87
CA THR A 793 -13.17 -41.54 13.60
C THR A 793 -13.76 -40.20 14.06
N ALA A 794 -13.37 -39.73 15.24
CA ALA A 794 -13.98 -38.56 15.88
C ALA A 794 -13.48 -37.24 15.28
N ILE A 795 -14.33 -36.21 15.36
CA ILE A 795 -14.13 -34.88 14.76
C ILE A 795 -13.63 -33.90 15.84
N SER A 796 -12.73 -32.99 15.46
CA SER A 796 -12.45 -31.75 16.22
C SER A 796 -13.59 -30.75 16.04
N GLY A 797 -14.60 -30.83 16.92
CA GLY A 797 -15.93 -30.24 16.74
C GLY A 797 -16.06 -28.70 16.79
N GLU A 798 -14.97 -27.95 16.75
CA GLU A 798 -15.02 -26.47 16.76
C GLU A 798 -15.20 -25.87 15.35
N GLN A 799 -14.64 -26.49 14.30
CA GLN A 799 -14.79 -25.99 12.93
C GLN A 799 -16.18 -26.25 12.33
N GLU A 800 -16.78 -27.44 12.53
CA GLU A 800 -18.14 -27.73 12.04
C GLU A 800 -19.20 -26.78 12.62
N GLN A 801 -19.01 -26.30 13.86
CA GLN A 801 -19.92 -25.32 14.48
C GLN A 801 -19.75 -23.93 13.85
N GLN A 802 -18.52 -23.48 13.59
CA GLN A 802 -18.28 -22.18 12.94
C GLN A 802 -18.96 -22.12 11.55
N ASP A 803 -18.88 -23.21 10.77
CA ASP A 803 -19.46 -23.30 9.43
C ASP A 803 -21.00 -23.40 9.44
N GLU A 804 -21.60 -24.15 10.39
CA GLU A 804 -23.06 -24.12 10.59
C GLU A 804 -23.56 -22.72 10.97
N TRP A 805 -22.80 -21.97 11.76
CA TRP A 805 -23.16 -20.61 12.19
C TRP A 805 -23.15 -19.63 11.01
N GLU A 806 -22.11 -19.65 10.16
CA GLU A 806 -22.07 -18.79 8.97
C GLU A 806 -23.23 -19.10 8.01
N TYR A 807 -23.50 -20.39 7.77
CA TYR A 807 -24.61 -20.85 6.93
C TYR A 807 -25.98 -20.38 7.45
N LEU A 808 -26.22 -20.45 8.76
CA LEU A 808 -27.47 -19.97 9.37
C LEU A 808 -27.61 -18.44 9.30
N THR A 809 -26.53 -17.68 9.41
CA THR A 809 -26.58 -16.23 9.12
C THR A 809 -26.85 -15.91 7.65
N TYR A 810 -26.34 -16.72 6.72
CA TYR A 810 -26.58 -16.58 5.29
C TYR A 810 -28.06 -16.82 4.94
N GLU A 811 -28.68 -17.92 5.43
CA GLU A 811 -30.13 -18.14 5.27
C GLU A 811 -30.98 -17.03 5.92
N ALA A 812 -30.60 -16.56 7.11
CA ALA A 812 -31.32 -15.48 7.79
C ALA A 812 -31.29 -14.16 7.00
N ALA A 813 -30.19 -13.85 6.30
CA ALA A 813 -30.05 -12.66 5.47
C ALA A 813 -30.96 -12.70 4.21
N LEU A 814 -31.17 -13.89 3.64
CA LEU A 814 -32.03 -14.16 2.49
C LEU A 814 -33.54 -14.06 2.78
N SER A 815 -33.94 -13.97 4.06
CA SER A 815 -35.34 -13.83 4.44
C SER A 815 -36.00 -12.55 3.86
N SER A 816 -37.09 -12.73 3.11
CA SER A 816 -37.80 -11.65 2.43
C SER A 816 -38.87 -10.95 3.30
N GLN A 817 -39.24 -11.53 4.44
CA GLN A 817 -40.26 -11.02 5.36
C GLN A 817 -39.71 -10.83 6.77
N CYS A 818 -40.21 -9.80 7.48
CA CYS A 818 -39.85 -9.50 8.85
C CYS A 818 -40.06 -10.71 9.79
N ALA A 819 -39.04 -11.06 10.57
CA ALA A 819 -39.06 -12.21 11.46
C ALA A 819 -39.89 -12.04 12.75
N TYR A 820 -40.64 -10.95 12.90
CA TYR A 820 -41.42 -10.65 14.11
C TYR A 820 -42.75 -11.41 14.16
N GLN A 821 -43.03 -12.11 15.27
CA GLN A 821 -44.12 -13.10 15.34
C GLN A 821 -45.23 -12.82 16.37
N HIS A 822 -45.07 -11.85 17.29
CA HIS A 822 -45.97 -11.70 18.45
C HIS A 822 -46.48 -10.25 18.64
N PRO A 823 -47.77 -9.98 18.91
CA PRO A 823 -48.89 -10.92 19.05
C PRO A 823 -49.45 -11.41 17.71
N SER A 824 -48.98 -10.86 16.58
CA SER A 824 -49.34 -11.29 15.23
C SER A 824 -48.14 -11.20 14.29
N ARG A 825 -47.95 -12.19 13.41
CA ARG A 825 -46.81 -12.23 12.48
C ARG A 825 -46.78 -11.01 11.54
N CYS A 826 -45.66 -10.29 11.57
CA CYS A 826 -45.44 -9.13 10.71
C CYS A 826 -45.29 -9.56 9.25
N LYS A 827 -46.08 -8.96 8.35
CA LYS A 827 -46.03 -9.25 6.90
C LYS A 827 -45.18 -8.24 6.09
N LYS A 828 -44.49 -7.30 6.75
CA LYS A 828 -43.67 -6.30 6.04
C LYS A 828 -42.47 -6.96 5.37
N SER A 829 -42.24 -6.63 4.10
CA SER A 829 -41.04 -7.04 3.35
C SER A 829 -39.79 -6.37 3.95
N VAL A 830 -38.69 -7.11 3.98
CA VAL A 830 -37.38 -6.65 4.47
C VAL A 830 -36.28 -6.83 3.41
N VAL A 831 -36.68 -7.02 2.14
CA VAL A 831 -35.74 -7.24 1.00
C VAL A 831 -34.85 -6.01 0.79
N LEU A 832 -35.43 -4.82 0.68
CA LEU A 832 -34.71 -3.56 0.43
C LEU A 832 -34.37 -2.77 1.72
N LEU A 833 -35.23 -2.84 2.73
CA LEU A 833 -35.19 -1.95 3.91
C LEU A 833 -35.56 -2.72 5.18
N GLY A 834 -34.58 -3.45 5.71
CA GLY A 834 -34.66 -4.13 7.00
C GLY A 834 -33.27 -4.32 7.59
N SER A 835 -33.20 -4.58 8.90
CA SER A 835 -31.94 -4.66 9.64
C SER A 835 -31.88 -5.94 10.46
N ILE A 836 -30.67 -6.49 10.58
CA ILE A 836 -30.40 -7.74 11.31
C ILE A 836 -30.11 -7.42 12.78
N CYS A 837 -30.76 -8.13 13.70
CA CYS A 837 -30.46 -7.97 15.13
C CYS A 837 -29.11 -8.61 15.47
N LYS A 838 -28.22 -7.86 16.14
CA LYS A 838 -26.89 -8.37 16.54
C LYS A 838 -26.92 -9.59 17.46
N PHE A 839 -28.01 -9.79 18.22
CA PHE A 839 -28.15 -10.84 19.25
C PHE A 839 -28.83 -12.12 18.75
N CYS A 840 -29.93 -12.03 17.99
CA CYS A 840 -30.63 -13.21 17.47
C CYS A 840 -30.43 -13.44 15.96
N LYS A 841 -29.65 -12.60 15.28
CA LYS A 841 -29.30 -12.65 13.84
C LYS A 841 -30.48 -12.69 12.84
N LEU A 842 -31.72 -12.56 13.32
CA LEU A 842 -32.90 -12.45 12.47
C LEU A 842 -33.09 -11.03 11.89
N LYS A 843 -33.71 -10.96 10.71
CA LYS A 843 -33.97 -9.72 9.95
C LYS A 843 -35.35 -9.14 10.27
N PHE A 844 -35.39 -7.86 10.63
CA PHE A 844 -36.63 -7.17 11.04
C PHE A 844 -36.84 -5.88 10.24
N CYS A 845 -38.09 -5.47 10.07
CA CYS A 845 -38.42 -4.12 9.61
C CYS A 845 -38.16 -3.11 10.73
N TYR A 846 -37.98 -1.83 10.38
CA TYR A 846 -37.60 -0.78 11.34
C TYR A 846 -38.53 -0.63 12.57
N ASP A 847 -39.82 -0.95 12.45
CA ASP A 847 -40.74 -0.93 13.61
C ASP A 847 -40.47 -2.03 14.65
N HIS A 848 -39.83 -3.13 14.23
CA HIS A 848 -39.59 -4.33 15.06
C HIS A 848 -38.09 -4.63 15.27
N VAL A 849 -37.19 -3.78 14.75
CA VAL A 849 -35.73 -3.93 14.87
C VAL A 849 -35.24 -3.74 16.31
N GLN A 850 -35.99 -3.02 17.15
CA GLN A 850 -35.56 -2.78 18.53
C GLN A 850 -35.52 -4.09 19.33
N GLN A 851 -34.40 -4.31 20.00
CA GLN A 851 -34.06 -5.57 20.65
C GLN A 851 -35.03 -5.92 21.77
N GLU A 852 -35.60 -4.94 22.47
CA GLU A 852 -36.62 -5.18 23.48
C GLU A 852 -37.94 -5.69 22.87
N VAL A 853 -38.31 -5.18 21.67
CA VAL A 853 -39.57 -5.49 21.00
C VAL A 853 -39.60 -6.96 20.58
N HIS A 854 -38.56 -7.46 19.88
CA HIS A 854 -38.49 -8.85 19.44
C HIS A 854 -37.88 -9.83 20.46
N GLY A 855 -37.82 -9.46 21.75
CA GLY A 855 -37.48 -10.40 22.84
C GLY A 855 -35.98 -10.67 23.07
N CYS A 856 -35.10 -9.82 22.54
CA CYS A 856 -33.65 -9.81 22.81
C CYS A 856 -33.24 -8.89 23.96
N GLY A 857 -34.15 -8.08 24.52
CA GLY A 857 -33.83 -7.07 25.55
C GLY A 857 -33.09 -7.60 26.79
N LYS A 858 -33.34 -8.85 27.21
CA LYS A 858 -32.57 -9.48 28.31
C LYS A 858 -31.09 -9.71 27.93
N ALA A 859 -30.79 -10.11 26.70
CA ALA A 859 -29.43 -10.29 26.23
C ALA A 859 -28.69 -8.95 26.16
N VAL A 860 -29.34 -7.89 25.66
CA VAL A 860 -28.76 -6.52 25.65
C VAL A 860 -28.37 -6.07 27.04
N ARG A 861 -29.29 -6.16 28.02
CA ARG A 861 -29.02 -5.73 29.41
C ARG A 861 -27.94 -6.55 30.11
N THR A 862 -27.71 -7.79 29.67
CA THR A 862 -26.66 -8.66 30.22
C THR A 862 -25.30 -8.27 29.63
N PHE A 863 -25.24 -8.12 28.31
CA PHE A 863 -24.06 -7.61 27.60
C PHE A 863 -23.63 -6.21 28.08
N GLU A 864 -24.58 -5.29 28.24
CA GLU A 864 -24.31 -3.93 28.76
C GLU A 864 -23.86 -3.94 30.24
N ARG A 865 -24.31 -4.90 31.05
CA ARG A 865 -23.81 -5.08 32.42
C ARG A 865 -22.38 -5.60 32.45
N ALA A 866 -22.05 -6.60 31.64
CA ALA A 866 -20.68 -7.11 31.52
C ALA A 866 -19.73 -5.99 31.06
N ALA A 867 -20.09 -5.25 30.00
CA ALA A 867 -19.33 -4.12 29.49
C ALA A 867 -19.22 -2.90 30.45
N PHE A 868 -20.09 -2.81 31.46
CA PHE A 868 -19.99 -1.80 32.52
C PHE A 868 -19.08 -2.24 33.66
N LEU A 869 -19.04 -3.55 33.97
CA LEU A 869 -18.17 -4.13 34.99
C LEU A 869 -16.70 -4.22 34.51
N SER A 870 -16.47 -4.42 33.21
CA SER A 870 -15.14 -4.52 32.59
C SER A 870 -14.43 -3.18 32.34
N ARG A 871 -14.87 -2.07 32.96
CA ARG A 871 -14.18 -0.76 32.86
C ARG A 871 -13.20 -0.57 34.04
N PRO A 872 -11.98 -0.07 33.80
CA PRO A 872 -11.05 0.26 34.89
C PRO A 872 -11.68 1.24 35.89
N LYS A 873 -11.48 0.99 37.18
CA LYS A 873 -11.93 1.90 38.25
C LYS A 873 -10.97 3.09 38.36
N ASP A 874 -11.38 4.25 37.87
CA ASP A 874 -10.68 5.51 38.18
C ASP A 874 -10.61 5.74 39.69
N LEU A 875 -9.40 5.68 40.24
CA LEU A 875 -9.10 5.87 41.67
C LEU A 875 -9.17 7.34 42.12
N THR A 876 -10.14 8.11 41.61
CA THR A 876 -10.42 9.49 42.05
C THR A 876 -11.92 9.83 42.14
N THR A 877 -12.75 8.93 42.67
CA THR A 877 -14.14 9.25 43.05
C THR A 877 -14.32 9.37 44.56
N LYS A 878 -14.30 10.62 45.08
CA LYS A 878 -14.69 10.91 46.47
C LYS A 878 -16.10 10.37 46.73
N ARG A 879 -16.26 9.46 47.71
CA ARG A 879 -17.57 8.93 48.14
C ARG A 879 -18.54 10.09 48.39
N LEU A 880 -19.68 10.12 47.69
CA LEU A 880 -20.72 11.11 47.96
C LEU A 880 -21.26 10.92 49.38
N THR A 881 -21.35 12.02 50.13
CA THR A 881 -21.97 12.05 51.46
C THR A 881 -23.46 11.70 51.38
N SER A 882 -24.00 11.18 52.48
CA SER A 882 -25.40 10.73 52.60
C SER A 882 -26.40 11.75 52.03
N ASP A 883 -26.22 13.03 52.38
CA ASP A 883 -27.14 14.12 52.03
C ASP A 883 -27.15 14.44 50.54
N LYS A 884 -26.01 14.30 49.84
CA LYS A 884 -25.99 14.45 48.38
C LYS A 884 -26.70 13.29 47.68
N ARG A 885 -26.67 12.09 48.28
CA ARG A 885 -27.34 10.90 47.75
C ARG A 885 -28.86 11.02 47.89
N THR A 886 -29.36 11.48 49.04
CA THR A 886 -30.81 11.70 49.27
C THR A 886 -31.37 12.85 48.42
N VAL A 887 -30.61 13.94 48.21
CA VAL A 887 -31.01 15.03 47.30
C VAL A 887 -31.10 14.56 45.85
N LEU A 888 -30.14 13.75 45.37
CA LEU A 888 -30.19 13.16 44.03
C LEU A 888 -31.36 12.17 43.88
N GLN A 889 -31.64 11.38 44.91
CA GLN A 889 -32.76 10.42 44.92
C GLN A 889 -34.13 11.13 44.88
N LYS A 890 -34.29 12.24 45.62
CA LYS A 890 -35.48 13.11 45.52
C LYS A 890 -35.63 13.74 44.12
N LYS A 891 -34.54 14.25 43.52
CA LYS A 891 -34.58 14.77 42.14
C LYS A 891 -34.94 13.69 41.11
N LEU A 892 -34.45 12.47 41.29
CA LEU A 892 -34.81 11.34 40.43
C LEU A 892 -36.30 10.98 40.55
N GLN A 893 -36.83 10.86 41.78
CA GLN A 893 -38.27 10.63 42.01
C GLN A 893 -39.15 11.73 41.41
N ALA A 894 -38.79 13.01 41.56
CA ALA A 894 -39.51 14.11 40.94
C ALA A 894 -39.51 14.02 39.40
N THR A 895 -38.37 13.66 38.79
CA THR A 895 -38.23 13.52 37.34
C THR A 895 -39.01 12.31 36.79
N VAL A 896 -39.03 11.21 37.52
CA VAL A 896 -39.85 10.02 37.18
C VAL A 896 -41.34 10.37 37.28
N SER A 897 -41.76 11.03 38.36
CA SER A 897 -43.14 11.45 38.60
C SER A 897 -43.66 12.37 37.49
N ALA A 898 -42.87 13.36 37.07
CA ALA A 898 -43.18 14.24 35.95
C ALA A 898 -43.36 13.46 34.63
N LYS A 899 -42.47 12.49 34.34
CA LYS A 899 -42.58 11.65 33.14
C LYS A 899 -43.77 10.68 33.15
N THR A 900 -44.23 10.22 34.32
CA THR A 900 -45.49 9.47 34.43
C THR A 900 -46.70 10.37 34.21
N ALA A 901 -46.73 11.59 34.78
CA ALA A 901 -47.81 12.54 34.55
C ALA A 901 -47.98 12.89 33.05
N SER A 902 -46.87 13.11 32.34
CA SER A 902 -46.88 13.34 30.89
C SER A 902 -47.36 12.13 30.06
N ARG A 903 -47.35 10.92 30.61
CA ARG A 903 -47.90 9.72 29.93
C ARG A 903 -49.41 9.59 30.13
N THR A 904 -49.94 9.91 31.30
CA THR A 904 -51.40 9.92 31.57
C THR A 904 -52.17 10.99 30.80
N ILE A 905 -51.53 12.11 30.43
CA ILE A 905 -52.18 13.14 29.60
C ILE A 905 -52.42 12.61 28.17
N LYS A 906 -51.44 11.89 27.60
CA LYS A 906 -51.54 11.34 26.24
C LYS A 906 -52.48 10.14 26.07
N SER A 907 -53.08 9.62 27.15
CA SER A 907 -54.10 8.57 27.09
C SER A 907 -55.53 9.09 27.25
N LYS A 908 -55.74 10.42 27.30
CA LYS A 908 -57.08 11.05 27.27
C LYS A 908 -57.41 11.78 25.96
N GLU A 909 -56.47 11.80 25.00
CA GLU A 909 -56.65 12.37 23.65
C GLU A 909 -56.54 11.29 22.55
N LYS A 910 -57.13 10.12 22.81
CA LYS A 910 -57.31 9.04 21.83
C LYS A 910 -58.66 8.35 22.03
#